data_AF-A0A4Q9LSE5-F1
#
_entry.id   AF-A0A4Q9LSE5-F1
#
_cell.length_a   1.000
_cell.length_b   1.000
_cell.length_c   1.000
_cell.angle_alpha   90.00
_cell.angle_beta   90.00
_cell.angle_gamma   90.00
#
_symmetry.space_group_name_H-M   'P 1'
#
loop_
_entity.id
_entity.type
_entity.pdbx_description
1 polymer ?
#
loop_
_entity_poly.entity_id
_entity_poly.type
_entity_poly.pdbx_seq_one_letter_code
_entity_poly.pdbx_strand_id
1 'polypeptide(L)'
;FSYPNDIFLEFEFFNEKLIEKKEEVSIYIEKTDYRILICFLKLLETNECTMKIEPVVFFEFLKYLNIFRVNRNNEYKIFIKLLVFHSIMFNEEYFARISAGFCLCHREYNNLHVRDVIECFFKFYLLSKKFIYELFHKYNPMIFSMRNRLYKKYKLDKNYISLQIEEFEFYFYNHLLNLKFYEIWKVMIGIFYINKFYVDFYTFPRGINLNIVVSSFPPNVRKISILIQHKYLPIFHKLNETEYFKSIKIFKLIIPRLTNPIEEIIRYLKNSEKLTLVFREIEINEIISLESITALEYIKNVKIISLKYIDLHLKHHSSLFLKKKEKFNVDLCCKIELSDFLAASDTFIKYNLNKYIVGINLVVLERTYIPSDFKEIFDFESIKRLKLDFKNVKSNCLENYIFLESFKSLTKLYFSNIKLTSELFGTLLKSNSLVLIWFKMFSFDKEINAESLNILNQSVICMEFYDLDDFLNVHFFYFISKFMSLKYLSITLLFTYNLNRKNYGFEEKIIDLNISHIKKCSHLPSLCSFKYDNRIKCKRSPAFSILHVFTFFFDLDSLEKLVYDSEFLYQEDLETVGNLKVLRSLKLYIYRKNMYGKLLEAILRSNIKETIFELHISVHEFTNEELISILQFKKLKFLFIYTDFFEERNNKYVELLRGLNLIEFKSYLGIGTDNIQ
;
A
#
# COMPACT_ATOMS: atom_id res chain seq x y z
N PHE A 1 35.03 28.23 -15.58
CA PHE A 1 33.69 28.72 -15.96
C PHE A 1 33.20 29.50 -14.76
N SER A 2 32.94 30.80 -14.88
CA SER A 2 32.30 31.58 -13.82
C SER A 2 30.79 31.32 -13.88
N TYR A 3 30.19 30.95 -12.75
CA TYR A 3 28.76 30.66 -12.67
C TYR A 3 27.95 31.94 -12.96
N PRO A 4 26.81 31.86 -13.67
CA PRO A 4 26.00 33.05 -13.92
C PRO A 4 25.34 33.49 -12.61
N ASN A 5 25.50 34.76 -12.25
CA ASN A 5 24.97 35.29 -11.00
C ASN A 5 23.43 35.33 -10.97
N ASP A 6 22.78 35.28 -12.13
CA ASP A 6 21.35 35.48 -12.30
C ASP A 6 20.71 34.31 -13.06
N ILE A 7 20.55 33.15 -12.40
CA ILE A 7 19.72 32.06 -12.93
C ILE A 7 18.45 31.88 -12.11
N PHE A 8 17.35 31.51 -12.77
CA PHE A 8 16.03 31.41 -12.12
C PHE A 8 15.78 30.06 -11.43
N LEU A 9 16.66 29.06 -11.58
CA LEU A 9 16.56 27.79 -10.85
C LEU A 9 17.56 27.75 -9.70
N GLU A 10 17.10 27.30 -8.54
CA GLU A 10 17.95 27.12 -7.37
C GLU A 10 18.55 25.71 -7.33
N PHE A 11 19.83 25.59 -6.96
CA PHE A 11 20.58 24.33 -6.97
C PHE A 11 21.33 24.12 -5.64
N GLU A 12 21.07 23.01 -4.97
CA GLU A 12 21.69 22.69 -3.67
C GLU A 12 23.22 22.57 -3.77
N PHE A 13 23.74 22.00 -4.86
CA PHE A 13 25.18 21.81 -5.05
C PHE A 13 25.96 23.13 -4.98
N PHE A 14 25.44 24.18 -5.62
CA PHE A 14 26.10 25.49 -5.63
C PHE A 14 25.92 26.22 -4.30
N ASN A 15 24.74 26.13 -3.69
CA ASN A 15 24.48 26.67 -2.36
C ASN A 15 25.46 26.12 -1.31
N GLU A 16 25.74 24.81 -1.33
CA GLU A 16 26.74 24.18 -0.45
C GLU A 16 28.16 24.74 -0.68
N LYS A 17 28.55 24.97 -1.95
CA LYS A 17 29.88 25.49 -2.27
C LYS A 17 30.06 26.97 -1.91
N LEU A 18 28.99 27.76 -2.00
CA LEU A 18 28.94 29.13 -1.50
C LEU A 18 29.09 29.17 0.02
N ILE A 19 28.42 28.28 0.75
CA ILE A 19 28.54 28.14 2.21
C ILE A 19 29.97 27.72 2.60
N GLU A 20 30.61 26.86 1.82
CA GLU A 20 32.03 26.48 1.98
C GLU A 20 33.04 27.62 1.70
N LYS A 21 32.58 28.83 1.34
CA LYS A 21 33.41 29.99 0.93
C LYS A 21 34.40 29.68 -0.20
N LYS A 22 34.04 28.82 -1.14
CA LYS A 22 34.86 28.58 -2.33
C LYS A 22 34.60 29.68 -3.37
N GLU A 23 35.60 30.50 -3.64
CA GLU A 23 35.52 31.59 -4.63
C GLU A 23 35.44 31.07 -6.07
N GLU A 24 35.96 29.86 -6.34
CA GLU A 24 35.89 29.21 -7.65
C GLU A 24 35.41 27.75 -7.56
N VAL A 25 34.51 27.37 -8.48
CA VAL A 25 34.04 26.00 -8.66
C VAL A 25 34.47 25.49 -10.04
N SER A 26 35.42 24.56 -10.06
CA SER A 26 35.88 23.89 -11.29
C SER A 26 35.02 22.66 -11.59
N ILE A 27 34.36 22.66 -12.75
CA ILE A 27 33.56 21.53 -13.26
C ILE A 27 34.36 20.88 -14.39
N TYR A 28 34.66 19.58 -14.25
CA TYR A 28 35.31 18.79 -15.28
C TYR A 28 34.26 18.07 -16.12
N ILE A 29 34.30 18.28 -17.44
CA ILE A 29 33.32 17.78 -18.40
C ILE A 29 34.02 17.26 -19.64
N GLU A 30 33.45 16.22 -20.25
CA GLU A 30 33.90 15.71 -21.53
C GLU A 30 33.67 16.75 -22.64
N LYS A 31 34.60 16.85 -23.58
CA LYS A 31 34.60 17.87 -24.63
C LYS A 31 33.30 17.86 -25.47
N THR A 32 32.65 16.71 -25.61
CA THR A 32 31.38 16.53 -26.31
C THR A 32 30.19 17.17 -25.60
N ASP A 33 30.19 17.19 -24.27
CA ASP A 33 29.06 17.64 -23.45
C ASP A 33 29.15 19.13 -23.10
N TYR A 34 30.34 19.72 -23.24
CA TYR A 34 30.61 21.13 -22.93
C TYR A 34 29.64 22.10 -23.63
N ARG A 35 29.33 21.85 -24.91
CA ARG A 35 28.41 22.69 -25.68
C ARG A 35 26.98 22.62 -25.15
N ILE A 36 26.53 21.42 -24.77
CA ILE A 36 25.17 21.19 -24.26
C ILE A 36 25.02 21.85 -22.89
N LEU A 37 26.03 21.76 -22.02
CA LEU A 37 26.02 22.45 -20.73
C LEU A 37 25.95 23.98 -20.90
N ILE A 38 26.70 24.57 -21.83
CA ILE A 38 26.61 26.02 -22.09
C ILE A 38 25.19 26.40 -22.51
N CYS A 39 24.58 25.62 -23.39
CA CYS A 39 23.20 25.84 -23.81
C CYS A 39 22.23 25.76 -22.62
N PHE A 40 22.44 24.79 -21.72
CA PHE A 40 21.66 24.66 -20.49
C PHE A 40 21.77 25.90 -19.61
N LEU A 41 22.99 26.38 -19.33
CA LEU A 41 23.21 27.53 -18.47
C LEU A 41 22.63 28.83 -19.06
N LYS A 42 22.81 29.08 -20.37
CA LYS A 42 22.20 30.24 -21.03
C LYS A 42 20.66 30.22 -20.99
N LEU A 43 20.08 29.04 -21.11
CA LEU A 43 18.63 28.86 -21.01
C LEU A 43 18.14 29.17 -19.57
N LEU A 44 18.96 28.87 -18.55
CA LEU A 44 18.67 29.23 -17.15
C LEU A 44 18.84 30.72 -16.83
N GLU A 45 19.67 31.45 -17.57
CA GLU A 45 19.83 32.91 -17.44
C GLU A 45 18.66 33.67 -18.06
N THR A 46 18.19 33.22 -19.23
CA THR A 46 17.25 33.99 -20.07
C THR A 46 15.78 33.72 -19.77
N ASN A 47 15.44 32.56 -19.18
CA ASN A 47 14.06 32.09 -18.96
C ASN A 47 13.17 32.04 -20.23
N GLU A 48 13.75 32.29 -21.41
CA GLU A 48 13.06 32.30 -22.69
C GLU A 48 13.48 31.09 -23.52
N CYS A 49 12.60 30.10 -23.59
CA CYS A 49 12.76 28.98 -24.51
C CYS A 49 12.08 29.30 -25.85
N THR A 50 12.69 30.14 -26.69
CA THR A 50 12.17 30.41 -28.05
C THR A 50 12.50 29.29 -29.05
N MET A 51 13.42 28.40 -28.70
CA MET A 51 13.92 27.34 -29.58
C MET A 51 13.21 26.00 -29.37
N LYS A 52 12.98 25.27 -30.47
CA LYS A 52 12.62 23.85 -30.42
C LYS A 52 13.81 23.07 -29.83
N ILE A 53 13.58 22.20 -28.86
CA ILE A 53 14.65 21.45 -28.18
C ILE A 53 14.77 20.06 -28.81
N GLU A 54 15.95 19.71 -29.31
CA GLU A 54 16.20 18.35 -29.76
C GLU A 54 16.04 17.34 -28.62
N PRO A 55 15.45 16.15 -28.86
CA PRO A 55 15.23 15.15 -27.82
C PRO A 55 16.49 14.76 -27.05
N VAL A 56 17.66 14.69 -27.72
CA VAL A 56 18.96 14.40 -27.09
C VAL A 56 19.31 15.47 -26.04
N VAL A 57 19.17 16.74 -26.42
CA VAL A 57 19.44 17.90 -25.53
C VAL A 57 18.48 17.90 -24.35
N PHE A 58 17.20 17.56 -24.58
CA PHE A 58 16.20 17.40 -23.53
C PHE A 58 16.65 16.39 -22.47
N PHE A 59 17.13 15.20 -22.86
CA PHE A 59 17.60 14.21 -21.90
C PHE A 59 18.85 14.70 -21.14
N GLU A 60 19.82 15.32 -21.81
CA GLU A 60 21.00 15.86 -21.13
C GLU A 60 20.65 16.96 -20.10
N PHE A 61 19.71 17.84 -20.42
CA PHE A 61 19.24 18.85 -19.46
C PHE A 61 18.64 18.21 -18.19
N LEU A 62 17.89 17.11 -18.34
CA LEU A 62 17.39 16.37 -17.18
C LEU A 62 18.53 15.75 -16.35
N LYS A 63 19.65 15.31 -16.95
CA LYS A 63 20.82 14.85 -16.20
C LYS A 63 21.42 15.99 -15.38
N TYR A 64 21.58 17.17 -15.99
CA TYR A 64 22.16 18.32 -15.31
C TYR A 64 21.31 18.80 -14.12
N LEU A 65 19.98 18.81 -14.25
CA LEU A 65 19.08 19.10 -13.13
C LEU A 65 19.30 18.15 -11.94
N ASN A 66 19.54 16.87 -12.21
CA ASN A 66 19.84 15.87 -11.19
C ASN A 66 21.25 16.05 -10.59
N ILE A 67 22.28 16.23 -11.43
CA ILE A 67 23.68 16.40 -11.01
C ILE A 67 23.83 17.62 -10.10
N PHE A 68 23.23 18.76 -10.48
CA PHE A 68 23.30 19.99 -9.69
C PHE A 68 22.31 20.04 -8.53
N ARG A 69 21.47 19.00 -8.36
CA ARG A 69 20.46 18.90 -7.30
C ARG A 69 19.53 20.12 -7.26
N VAL A 70 18.74 20.28 -8.33
CA VAL A 70 17.79 21.38 -8.44
C VAL A 70 16.71 21.32 -7.36
N ASN A 71 16.39 22.46 -6.76
CA ASN A 71 15.25 22.60 -5.86
C ASN A 71 13.94 22.52 -6.66
N ARG A 72 13.06 21.58 -6.28
CA ARG A 72 11.76 21.34 -6.96
C ARG A 72 10.69 22.35 -6.53
N ASN A 73 10.97 23.63 -6.71
CA ASN A 73 10.08 24.75 -6.46
C ASN A 73 9.10 24.99 -7.65
N ASN A 74 8.34 26.09 -7.63
CA ASN A 74 7.42 26.43 -8.71
C ASN A 74 8.12 26.74 -10.04
N GLU A 75 9.29 27.37 -10.00
CA GLU A 75 10.07 27.72 -11.19
C GLU A 75 10.56 26.47 -11.92
N TYR A 76 11.06 25.47 -11.17
CA TYR A 76 11.38 24.16 -11.71
C TYR A 76 10.18 23.50 -12.42
N LYS A 77 8.96 23.63 -11.88
CA LYS A 77 7.75 23.07 -12.50
C LYS A 77 7.41 23.76 -13.82
N ILE A 78 7.59 25.07 -13.89
CA ILE A 78 7.41 25.85 -15.12
C ILE A 78 8.46 25.41 -16.16
N PHE A 79 9.71 25.27 -15.72
CA PHE A 79 10.82 24.84 -16.54
C PHE A 79 10.61 23.48 -17.20
N ILE A 80 10.28 22.45 -16.42
CA ILE A 80 10.03 21.09 -16.94
C ILE A 80 8.87 21.10 -17.95
N LYS A 81 7.81 21.89 -17.69
CA LYS A 81 6.69 22.02 -18.62
C LYS A 81 7.13 22.60 -19.96
N LEU A 82 7.96 23.65 -19.93
CA LEU A 82 8.53 24.26 -21.14
C LEU A 82 9.41 23.25 -21.88
N LEU A 83 10.34 22.59 -21.19
CA LEU A 83 11.23 21.59 -21.79
C LEU A 83 10.47 20.49 -22.53
N VAL A 84 9.43 19.92 -21.90
CA VAL A 84 8.61 18.87 -22.51
C VAL A 84 7.86 19.42 -23.73
N PHE A 85 7.26 20.60 -23.62
CA PHE A 85 6.53 21.23 -24.73
C PHE A 85 7.43 21.47 -25.95
N HIS A 86 8.58 22.11 -25.75
CA HIS A 86 9.51 22.44 -26.84
C HIS A 86 10.22 21.21 -27.43
N SER A 87 10.34 20.12 -26.66
CA SER A 87 10.89 18.87 -27.16
C SER A 87 9.91 18.09 -28.04
N ILE A 88 8.62 18.01 -27.64
CA ILE A 88 7.59 17.35 -28.46
C ILE A 88 7.31 18.17 -29.73
N MET A 89 7.20 19.50 -29.60
CA MET A 89 6.95 20.41 -30.73
C MET A 89 8.13 20.52 -31.71
N PHE A 90 9.30 19.93 -31.40
CA PHE A 90 10.43 19.86 -32.33
C PHE A 90 10.03 19.05 -33.58
N ASN A 91 9.70 17.77 -33.37
CA ASN A 91 9.11 16.83 -34.32
C ASN A 91 8.72 15.56 -33.54
N GLU A 92 7.43 15.20 -33.53
CA GLU A 92 6.89 14.09 -32.74
C GLU A 92 7.43 12.71 -33.17
N GLU A 93 7.56 12.47 -34.48
CA GLU A 93 8.13 11.21 -35.02
C GLU A 93 9.63 11.10 -34.73
N TYR A 94 10.36 12.22 -34.84
CA TYR A 94 11.78 12.27 -34.52
C TYR A 94 12.00 12.08 -33.02
N PHE A 95 11.17 12.72 -32.19
CA PHE A 95 11.17 12.52 -30.74
C PHE A 95 10.99 11.05 -30.40
N ALA A 96 9.94 10.41 -30.94
CA ALA A 96 9.67 8.99 -30.76
C ALA A 96 10.85 8.07 -31.11
N ARG A 97 11.51 8.34 -32.24
CA ARG A 97 12.63 7.55 -32.73
C ARG A 97 13.87 7.71 -31.84
N ILE A 98 14.23 8.94 -31.50
CA ILE A 98 15.41 9.21 -30.67
C ILE A 98 15.19 8.73 -29.25
N SER A 99 14.00 8.96 -28.69
CA SER A 99 13.66 8.58 -27.33
C SER A 99 13.68 7.07 -27.10
N ALA A 100 13.56 6.25 -28.13
CA ALA A 100 13.74 4.80 -28.04
C ALA A 100 15.17 4.39 -27.61
N GLY A 101 16.17 5.25 -27.86
CA GLY A 101 17.55 5.05 -27.40
C GLY A 101 17.82 5.57 -25.99
N PHE A 102 16.88 6.30 -25.39
CA PHE A 102 17.01 6.86 -24.04
C PHE A 102 16.04 6.15 -23.08
N CYS A 103 16.45 5.97 -21.83
CA CYS A 103 15.61 5.42 -20.79
C CYS A 103 15.59 6.37 -19.59
N LEU A 104 14.43 6.98 -19.31
CA LEU A 104 14.23 7.79 -18.11
C LEU A 104 14.23 6.87 -16.88
N CYS A 105 15.43 6.55 -16.42
CA CYS A 105 15.67 5.68 -15.29
C CYS A 105 16.15 6.46 -14.06
N HIS A 106 15.86 5.89 -12.90
CA HIS A 106 16.21 6.47 -11.61
C HIS A 106 17.70 6.58 -11.32
N ARG A 107 18.54 5.87 -12.10
CA ARG A 107 20.00 5.91 -11.94
C ARG A 107 20.59 7.21 -12.49
N GLU A 108 20.00 7.73 -13.55
CA GLU A 108 20.52 8.89 -14.28
C GLU A 108 19.75 10.18 -13.98
N TYR A 109 18.41 10.12 -13.81
CA TYR A 109 17.57 11.33 -13.87
C TYR A 109 16.77 11.65 -12.58
N ASN A 110 16.95 10.92 -11.48
CA ASN A 110 16.13 10.99 -10.25
C ASN A 110 14.61 10.77 -10.49
N ASN A 111 14.03 9.87 -9.70
CA ASN A 111 12.62 9.45 -9.85
C ASN A 111 11.62 10.60 -9.81
N LEU A 112 11.90 11.64 -9.05
CA LEU A 112 11.01 12.78 -8.89
C LEU A 112 10.95 13.63 -10.17
N HIS A 113 12.09 13.84 -10.84
CA HIS A 113 12.12 14.55 -12.12
C HIS A 113 11.47 13.72 -13.22
N VAL A 114 11.75 12.42 -13.29
CA VAL A 114 11.09 11.52 -14.25
C VAL A 114 9.57 11.56 -14.07
N ARG A 115 9.08 11.53 -12.82
CA ARG A 115 7.64 11.64 -12.54
C ARG A 115 7.05 12.97 -13.02
N ASP A 116 7.77 14.08 -12.83
CA ASP A 116 7.30 15.40 -13.24
C ASP A 116 7.24 15.53 -14.78
N VAL A 117 8.24 14.97 -15.46
CA VAL A 117 8.29 14.86 -16.92
C VAL A 117 7.11 14.04 -17.43
N ILE A 118 6.89 12.85 -16.86
CA ILE A 118 5.74 11.98 -17.16
C ILE A 118 4.43 12.78 -17.07
N GLU A 119 4.22 13.49 -15.95
CA GLU A 119 3.01 14.27 -15.73
C GLU A 119 2.82 15.37 -16.80
N CYS A 120 3.91 16.00 -17.24
CA CYS A 120 3.87 17.02 -18.30
C CYS A 120 3.56 16.41 -19.68
N PHE A 121 4.13 15.25 -20.03
CA PHE A 121 3.78 14.51 -21.25
C PHE A 121 2.29 14.20 -21.30
N PHE A 122 1.76 13.65 -20.21
CA PHE A 122 0.34 13.33 -20.15
C PHE A 122 -0.57 14.55 -20.27
N LYS A 123 -0.20 15.67 -19.62
CA LYS A 123 -0.95 16.93 -19.74
C LYS A 123 -0.88 17.50 -21.16
N PHE A 124 0.27 17.40 -21.83
CA PHE A 124 0.43 17.84 -23.21
C PHE A 124 -0.56 17.12 -24.13
N TYR A 125 -0.70 15.81 -23.97
CA TYR A 125 -1.66 14.99 -24.72
C TYR A 125 -3.10 15.03 -24.16
N LEU A 126 -3.42 16.01 -23.31
CA LEU A 126 -4.76 16.24 -22.74
C LEU A 126 -5.34 15.04 -21.99
N LEU A 127 -4.50 14.17 -21.43
CA LEU A 127 -4.96 13.05 -20.62
C LEU A 127 -5.36 13.56 -19.24
N SER A 128 -6.53 13.11 -18.76
CA SER A 128 -7.09 13.60 -17.50
C SER A 128 -6.16 13.29 -16.32
N LYS A 129 -6.06 14.20 -15.34
CA LYS A 129 -5.27 13.97 -14.11
C LYS A 129 -5.69 12.68 -13.39
N LYS A 130 -6.99 12.37 -13.45
CA LYS A 130 -7.56 11.14 -12.90
C LYS A 130 -7.00 9.89 -13.59
N PHE A 131 -6.96 9.87 -14.92
CA PHE A 131 -6.41 8.75 -15.70
C PHE A 131 -4.94 8.47 -15.36
N ILE A 132 -4.12 9.53 -15.29
CA ILE A 132 -2.70 9.43 -14.90
C ILE A 132 -2.57 8.87 -13.49
N TYR A 133 -3.40 9.35 -12.56
CA TYR A 133 -3.37 8.92 -11.16
C TYR A 133 -3.77 7.44 -11.00
N GLU A 134 -4.82 7.00 -11.70
CA GLU A 134 -5.28 5.60 -11.68
C GLU A 134 -4.20 4.65 -12.22
N LEU A 135 -3.49 5.05 -13.28
CA LEU A 135 -2.41 4.26 -13.86
C LEU A 135 -1.12 4.29 -13.03
N PHE A 136 -0.64 5.45 -12.59
CA PHE A 136 0.72 5.59 -12.02
C PHE A 136 0.81 5.72 -10.51
N HIS A 137 -0.29 6.05 -9.82
CA HIS A 137 -0.25 6.43 -8.39
C HIS A 137 -1.09 5.53 -7.49
N LYS A 138 -2.16 4.94 -7.99
CA LYS A 138 -3.01 4.03 -7.23
C LYS A 138 -2.46 2.60 -7.28
N TYR A 139 -1.32 2.33 -6.61
CA TYR A 139 -0.88 0.93 -6.45
C TYR A 139 -1.81 0.20 -5.46
N ASN A 140 -2.84 -0.45 -6.00
CA ASN A 140 -3.79 -1.31 -5.31
C ASN A 140 -3.47 -2.76 -5.68
N PRO A 141 -2.52 -3.43 -5.01
CA PRO A 141 -2.23 -4.83 -5.31
C PRO A 141 -3.49 -5.67 -5.08
N MET A 142 -3.96 -6.40 -6.09
CA MET A 142 -4.92 -7.48 -5.84
C MET A 142 -4.31 -8.48 -4.87
N ILE A 143 -5.01 -8.69 -3.76
CA ILE A 143 -4.75 -9.77 -2.83
C ILE A 143 -6.09 -10.44 -2.60
N PHE A 144 -6.13 -11.76 -2.79
CA PHE A 144 -7.26 -12.63 -2.40
C PHE A 144 -7.55 -12.67 -0.89
N SER A 145 -6.98 -11.74 -0.11
CA SER A 145 -7.35 -11.45 1.26
C SER A 145 -7.24 -9.94 1.50
N MET A 146 -8.28 -9.35 2.10
CA MET A 146 -8.27 -7.96 2.60
C MET A 146 -7.01 -7.62 3.43
N ARG A 147 -6.38 -8.65 4.02
CA ARG A 147 -5.32 -8.57 5.03
C ARG A 147 -3.95 -8.09 4.53
N ASN A 148 -3.56 -8.34 3.28
CA ASN A 148 -2.29 -7.79 2.77
C ASN A 148 -2.43 -6.36 2.18
N ARG A 149 -3.67 -5.84 2.05
CA ARG A 149 -3.96 -4.56 1.38
C ARG A 149 -3.41 -3.41 2.19
N LEU A 150 -3.54 -3.50 3.52
CA LEU A 150 -3.11 -2.46 4.45
C LEU A 150 -1.58 -2.39 4.56
N TYR A 151 -0.90 -3.53 4.75
CA TYR A 151 0.57 -3.56 4.84
C TYR A 151 1.29 -2.98 3.60
N LYS A 152 0.77 -3.21 2.39
CA LYS A 152 1.36 -2.62 1.17
C LYS A 152 0.98 -1.16 0.96
N LYS A 153 -0.16 -0.69 1.51
CA LYS A 153 -0.57 0.72 1.50
C LYS A 153 0.40 1.61 2.31
N TYR A 154 1.10 1.02 3.27
CA TYR A 154 2.10 1.70 4.10
C TYR A 154 3.54 1.64 3.54
N LYS A 155 3.83 0.73 2.59
CA LYS A 155 5.08 0.73 1.78
C LYS A 155 4.95 1.59 0.53
N LEU A 156 4.43 2.81 0.69
CA LEU A 156 4.58 3.84 -0.36
C LEU A 156 6.02 4.33 -0.29
N ASP A 157 6.94 3.56 -0.89
CA ASP A 157 8.27 4.07 -1.20
C ASP A 157 8.06 5.32 -2.06
N LYS A 158 8.38 6.51 -1.50
CA LYS A 158 8.17 7.83 -2.14
C LYS A 158 8.91 7.98 -3.48
N ASN A 159 9.73 7.00 -3.86
CA ASN A 159 10.78 7.10 -4.88
C ASN A 159 10.65 6.06 -6.02
N TYR A 160 9.52 5.40 -6.27
CA TYR A 160 9.42 4.45 -7.40
C TYR A 160 8.19 4.70 -8.29
N ILE A 161 8.40 4.81 -9.60
CA ILE A 161 7.32 4.82 -10.60
C ILE A 161 6.70 3.42 -10.70
N SER A 162 5.41 3.31 -10.38
CA SER A 162 4.60 2.11 -10.61
C SER A 162 3.60 2.36 -11.72
N LEU A 163 3.27 1.33 -12.50
CA LEU A 163 2.17 1.35 -13.46
C LEU A 163 1.21 0.20 -13.09
N GLN A 164 -0.07 0.50 -13.02
CA GLN A 164 -1.13 -0.42 -12.65
C GLN A 164 -2.29 -0.26 -13.63
N ILE A 165 -2.66 -1.37 -14.27
CA ILE A 165 -3.84 -1.46 -15.13
C ILE A 165 -4.83 -2.41 -14.44
N GLU A 166 -5.77 -1.83 -13.68
CA GLU A 166 -6.96 -2.52 -13.16
C GLU A 166 -8.00 -2.62 -14.30
N GLU A 167 -8.73 -3.73 -14.40
CA GLU A 167 -9.82 -3.91 -15.38
C GLU A 167 -9.41 -3.56 -16.83
N PHE A 168 -8.41 -4.29 -17.36
CA PHE A 168 -7.77 -4.01 -18.66
C PHE A 168 -8.75 -3.76 -19.81
N GLU A 169 -9.87 -4.50 -19.83
CA GLU A 169 -10.95 -4.38 -20.82
C GLU A 169 -11.65 -3.02 -20.82
N PHE A 170 -12.29 -2.63 -19.72
CA PHE A 170 -13.27 -1.55 -19.72
C PHE A 170 -12.63 -0.16 -19.77
N TYR A 171 -11.45 -0.02 -19.17
CA TYR A 171 -10.77 1.26 -19.07
C TYR A 171 -9.66 1.42 -20.09
N PHE A 172 -8.70 0.50 -20.13
CA PHE A 172 -7.44 0.75 -20.84
C PHE A 172 -7.45 0.33 -22.31
N TYR A 173 -7.97 -0.85 -22.63
CA TYR A 173 -8.01 -1.36 -24.00
C TYR A 173 -8.85 -0.47 -24.93
N ASN A 174 -9.97 0.07 -24.43
CA ASN A 174 -10.78 1.03 -25.18
C ASN A 174 -10.01 2.29 -25.60
N HIS A 175 -9.08 2.77 -24.77
CA HIS A 175 -8.17 3.85 -25.15
C HIS A 175 -7.17 3.39 -26.22
N LEU A 176 -6.63 2.18 -26.13
CA LEU A 176 -5.70 1.63 -27.13
C LEU A 176 -6.34 1.41 -28.52
N LEU A 177 -7.67 1.28 -28.60
CA LEU A 177 -8.37 1.23 -29.89
C LEU A 177 -8.35 2.58 -30.63
N ASN A 178 -8.15 3.70 -29.91
CA ASN A 178 -7.93 4.99 -30.54
C ASN A 178 -6.48 5.05 -31.06
N LEU A 179 -6.31 5.04 -32.38
CA LEU A 179 -5.00 5.07 -33.05
C LEU A 179 -4.10 6.20 -32.55
N LYS A 180 -4.64 7.42 -32.38
CA LYS A 180 -3.86 8.57 -31.90
C LYS A 180 -3.34 8.31 -30.49
N PHE A 181 -4.19 7.82 -29.59
CA PHE A 181 -3.77 7.47 -28.24
C PHE A 181 -2.75 6.33 -28.25
N TYR A 182 -2.95 5.30 -29.07
CA TYR A 182 -2.07 4.14 -29.16
C TYR A 182 -0.66 4.51 -29.63
N GLU A 183 -0.52 5.37 -30.65
CA GLU A 183 0.79 5.86 -31.09
C GLU A 183 1.48 6.67 -29.98
N ILE A 184 0.75 7.61 -29.36
CA ILE A 184 1.26 8.39 -28.22
C ILE A 184 1.71 7.47 -27.09
N TRP A 185 0.90 6.45 -26.76
CA TRP A 185 1.18 5.51 -25.69
C TRP A 185 2.45 4.70 -25.94
N LYS A 186 2.64 4.18 -27.16
CA LYS A 186 3.84 3.40 -27.54
C LYS A 186 5.12 4.20 -27.35
N VAL A 187 5.11 5.44 -27.83
CA VAL A 187 6.25 6.37 -27.67
C VAL A 187 6.52 6.59 -26.20
N MET A 188 5.49 7.01 -25.47
CA MET A 188 5.60 7.39 -24.08
C MET A 188 6.08 6.22 -23.20
N ILE A 189 5.47 5.04 -23.34
CA ILE A 189 5.79 3.90 -22.48
C ILE A 189 7.18 3.32 -22.78
N GLY A 190 7.69 3.51 -24.00
CA GLY A 190 9.05 3.12 -24.39
C GLY A 190 10.13 3.85 -23.59
N ILE A 191 9.89 5.12 -23.24
CA ILE A 191 10.87 6.01 -22.62
C ILE A 191 11.00 5.77 -21.11
N PHE A 192 9.94 5.28 -20.46
CA PHE A 192 9.87 5.22 -19.00
C PHE A 192 10.42 3.92 -18.41
N TYR A 193 11.25 4.06 -17.38
CA TYR A 193 11.62 2.93 -16.52
C TYR A 193 10.57 2.68 -15.44
N ILE A 194 9.82 1.59 -15.58
CA ILE A 194 8.76 1.20 -14.64
C ILE A 194 9.32 0.24 -13.57
N ASN A 195 9.35 0.69 -12.32
CA ASN A 195 9.85 -0.15 -11.22
C ASN A 195 8.93 -1.31 -10.89
N LYS A 196 7.61 -1.10 -10.97
CA LYS A 196 6.58 -2.08 -10.67
C LYS A 196 5.45 -1.95 -11.69
N PHE A 197 5.25 -2.98 -12.50
CA PHE A 197 4.14 -3.07 -13.44
C PHE A 197 3.14 -4.13 -12.96
N TYR A 198 1.85 -3.78 -12.89
CA TYR A 198 0.77 -4.69 -12.57
C TYR A 198 -0.30 -4.66 -13.66
N VAL A 199 -0.75 -5.84 -14.08
CA VAL A 199 -1.82 -6.00 -15.06
C VAL A 199 -2.81 -7.04 -14.59
N ASP A 200 -4.09 -6.70 -14.71
CA ASP A 200 -5.22 -7.58 -14.44
C ASP A 200 -5.90 -8.05 -15.74
N PHE A 201 -5.71 -9.32 -16.08
CA PHE A 201 -6.38 -10.01 -17.19
C PHE A 201 -7.49 -10.96 -16.71
N TYR A 202 -8.05 -10.73 -15.52
CA TYR A 202 -9.15 -11.55 -15.00
C TYR A 202 -10.45 -11.32 -15.79
N THR A 203 -10.78 -10.06 -16.09
CA THR A 203 -11.88 -9.63 -16.97
C THR A 203 -11.32 -9.25 -18.33
N PHE A 204 -10.88 -10.25 -19.08
CA PHE A 204 -10.42 -10.07 -20.45
C PHE A 204 -11.48 -10.71 -21.37
N PRO A 205 -11.99 -10.02 -22.41
CA PRO A 205 -13.03 -10.51 -23.30
C PRO A 205 -12.49 -11.49 -24.34
N ARG A 206 -13.41 -12.08 -25.12
CA ARG A 206 -13.06 -12.90 -26.29
C ARG A 206 -12.83 -11.96 -27.49
N GLY A 207 -11.79 -12.20 -28.30
CA GLY A 207 -11.55 -11.46 -29.54
C GLY A 207 -10.60 -10.25 -29.46
N ILE A 208 -9.86 -10.05 -28.36
CA ILE A 208 -8.84 -8.99 -28.27
C ILE A 208 -7.67 -9.26 -29.20
N ASN A 209 -7.17 -8.20 -29.83
CA ASN A 209 -5.91 -8.24 -30.56
C ASN A 209 -4.73 -8.27 -29.57
N LEU A 210 -4.20 -9.46 -29.31
CA LEU A 210 -3.04 -9.65 -28.42
C LEU A 210 -1.80 -8.87 -28.88
N ASN A 211 -1.65 -8.54 -30.17
CA ASN A 211 -0.51 -7.74 -30.63
C ASN A 211 -0.59 -6.30 -30.12
N ILE A 212 -1.79 -5.70 -30.11
CA ILE A 212 -2.01 -4.36 -29.54
C ILE A 212 -1.70 -4.38 -28.04
N VAL A 213 -2.12 -5.44 -27.33
CA VAL A 213 -1.85 -5.59 -25.89
C VAL A 213 -0.36 -5.73 -25.61
N VAL A 214 0.33 -6.64 -26.28
CA VAL A 214 1.77 -6.89 -26.07
C VAL A 214 2.60 -5.64 -26.39
N SER A 215 2.29 -4.95 -27.49
CA SER A 215 2.98 -3.70 -27.85
C SER A 215 2.68 -2.53 -26.92
N SER A 216 1.61 -2.57 -26.13
CA SER A 216 1.31 -1.55 -25.12
C SER A 216 2.09 -1.72 -23.81
N PHE A 217 2.79 -2.85 -23.63
CA PHE A 217 3.52 -3.12 -22.40
C PHE A 217 4.79 -2.28 -22.30
N PRO A 218 5.12 -1.74 -21.11
CA PRO A 218 6.38 -1.03 -20.90
C PRO A 218 7.59 -1.93 -21.15
N PRO A 219 8.50 -1.62 -22.09
CA PRO A 219 9.66 -2.46 -22.37
C PRO A 219 10.69 -2.46 -21.23
N ASN A 220 10.75 -1.39 -20.45
CA ASN A 220 11.74 -1.18 -19.40
C ASN A 220 11.14 -1.41 -17.99
N VAL A 221 11.00 -2.68 -17.58
CA VAL A 221 10.36 -3.06 -16.31
C VAL A 221 11.29 -3.85 -15.39
N ARG A 222 11.36 -3.45 -14.12
CA ARG A 222 12.10 -4.23 -13.10
C ARG A 222 11.28 -5.38 -12.52
N LYS A 223 10.04 -5.09 -12.13
CA LYS A 223 9.16 -6.01 -11.41
C LYS A 223 7.80 -6.05 -12.08
N ILE A 224 7.30 -7.24 -12.38
CA ILE A 224 5.99 -7.42 -13.00
C ILE A 224 5.10 -8.32 -12.14
N SER A 225 3.80 -8.05 -12.16
CA SER A 225 2.78 -8.87 -11.52
C SER A 225 1.59 -9.01 -12.46
N ILE A 226 1.27 -10.24 -12.85
CA ILE A 226 0.18 -10.53 -13.79
C ILE A 226 -0.86 -11.41 -13.10
N LEU A 227 -2.12 -10.97 -13.11
CA LEU A 227 -3.28 -11.82 -12.80
C LEU A 227 -3.89 -12.28 -14.11
N ILE A 228 -4.04 -13.58 -14.30
CA ILE A 228 -4.50 -14.13 -15.57
C ILE A 228 -5.38 -15.36 -15.39
N GLN A 229 -6.36 -15.51 -16.27
CA GLN A 229 -7.11 -16.76 -16.43
C GLN A 229 -6.45 -17.68 -17.46
N HIS A 230 -6.64 -18.99 -17.31
CA HIS A 230 -6.04 -20.01 -18.16
C HIS A 230 -6.21 -19.78 -19.67
N LYS A 231 -7.40 -19.31 -20.09
CA LYS A 231 -7.70 -18.98 -21.49
C LYS A 231 -6.80 -17.90 -22.11
N TYR A 232 -6.07 -17.12 -21.30
CA TYR A 232 -5.22 -16.02 -21.77
C TYR A 232 -3.72 -16.27 -21.61
N LEU A 233 -3.32 -17.45 -21.13
CA LEU A 233 -1.91 -17.86 -21.08
C LEU A 233 -1.17 -17.71 -22.42
N PRO A 234 -1.79 -17.82 -23.62
CA PRO A 234 -1.08 -17.61 -24.88
C PRO A 234 -0.41 -16.23 -25.05
N ILE A 235 -0.80 -15.21 -24.27
CA ILE A 235 -0.12 -13.90 -24.28
C ILE A 235 1.38 -14.02 -23.93
N PHE A 236 1.75 -15.02 -23.12
CA PHE A 236 3.14 -15.25 -22.71
C PHE A 236 4.02 -15.70 -23.88
N HIS A 237 3.49 -16.45 -24.84
CA HIS A 237 4.24 -16.83 -26.04
C HIS A 237 4.60 -15.58 -26.85
N LYS A 238 3.63 -14.68 -27.08
CA LYS A 238 3.87 -13.41 -27.79
C LYS A 238 4.83 -12.48 -27.05
N LEU A 239 4.72 -12.39 -25.73
CA LEU A 239 5.68 -11.64 -24.93
C LEU A 239 7.09 -12.22 -25.06
N ASN A 240 7.22 -13.55 -25.10
CA ASN A 240 8.50 -14.22 -25.30
C ASN A 240 9.06 -14.02 -26.72
N GLU A 241 8.22 -14.02 -27.77
CA GLU A 241 8.61 -13.68 -29.15
C GLU A 241 9.20 -12.26 -29.24
N THR A 242 8.67 -11.32 -28.44
CA THR A 242 9.21 -9.96 -28.32
C THR A 242 10.40 -9.83 -27.34
N GLU A 243 10.92 -10.95 -26.84
CA GLU A 243 12.00 -11.02 -25.85
C GLU A 243 11.75 -10.27 -24.53
N TYR A 244 10.49 -9.99 -24.21
CA TYR A 244 10.08 -9.10 -23.12
C TYR A 244 10.59 -9.54 -21.74
N PHE A 245 10.73 -10.84 -21.50
CA PHE A 245 11.15 -11.37 -20.20
C PHE A 245 12.65 -11.22 -19.93
N LYS A 246 13.49 -10.89 -20.93
CA LYS A 246 14.95 -10.83 -20.75
C LYS A 246 15.39 -9.80 -19.71
N SER A 247 14.69 -8.66 -19.61
CA SER A 247 15.03 -7.53 -18.73
C SER A 247 14.40 -7.63 -17.33
N ILE A 248 13.48 -8.57 -17.12
CA ILE A 248 12.65 -8.63 -15.91
C ILE A 248 13.37 -9.36 -14.78
N LYS A 249 13.59 -8.67 -13.66
CA LYS A 249 14.25 -9.24 -12.48
C LYS A 249 13.29 -9.96 -11.54
N ILE A 250 12.08 -9.43 -11.35
CA ILE A 250 11.11 -10.00 -10.40
C ILE A 250 9.78 -10.25 -11.10
N PHE A 251 9.37 -11.50 -11.17
CA PHE A 251 8.13 -11.93 -11.79
C PHE A 251 7.16 -12.47 -10.75
N LYS A 252 5.89 -12.03 -10.82
CA LYS A 252 4.80 -12.60 -10.03
C LYS A 252 3.66 -13.03 -10.95
N LEU A 253 3.34 -14.31 -10.95
CA LEU A 253 2.18 -14.87 -11.64
C LEU A 253 1.07 -15.18 -10.64
N ILE A 254 -0.17 -14.82 -10.99
CA ILE A 254 -1.35 -15.11 -10.19
C ILE A 254 -2.35 -15.84 -11.08
N ILE A 255 -2.67 -17.08 -10.70
CA ILE A 255 -3.41 -18.03 -11.55
C ILE A 255 -4.35 -18.91 -10.70
N PRO A 256 -5.42 -19.45 -11.29
CA PRO A 256 -6.39 -20.25 -10.55
C PRO A 256 -5.82 -21.61 -10.08
N ARG A 257 -5.20 -22.38 -10.97
CA ARG A 257 -4.69 -23.75 -10.73
C ARG A 257 -3.41 -23.99 -11.53
N LEU A 258 -2.68 -25.08 -11.27
CA LEU A 258 -1.58 -25.52 -12.14
C LEU A 258 -2.12 -26.17 -13.42
N THR A 259 -1.39 -26.00 -14.53
CA THR A 259 -1.71 -26.52 -15.87
C THR A 259 -0.41 -26.65 -16.65
N ASN A 260 -0.31 -27.62 -17.56
CA ASN A 260 0.91 -27.87 -18.37
C ASN A 260 1.53 -26.62 -19.04
N PRO A 261 0.75 -25.65 -19.60
CA PRO A 261 1.34 -24.45 -20.20
C PRO A 261 2.17 -23.58 -19.23
N ILE A 262 1.96 -23.70 -17.92
CA ILE A 262 2.72 -22.92 -16.93
C ILE A 262 4.18 -23.37 -16.88
N GLU A 263 4.44 -24.66 -17.05
CA GLU A 263 5.82 -25.16 -17.10
C GLU A 263 6.60 -24.53 -18.25
N GLU A 264 5.95 -24.37 -19.39
CA GLU A 264 6.52 -23.69 -20.55
C GLU A 264 6.77 -22.20 -20.27
N ILE A 265 5.81 -21.51 -19.64
CA ILE A 265 5.95 -20.11 -19.24
C ILE A 265 7.13 -19.92 -18.28
N ILE A 266 7.35 -20.84 -17.34
CA ILE A 266 8.49 -20.79 -16.41
C ILE A 266 9.82 -20.81 -17.18
N ARG A 267 9.92 -21.51 -18.32
CA ARG A 267 11.13 -21.53 -19.15
C ARG A 267 11.46 -20.16 -19.73
N TYR A 268 10.45 -19.35 -20.07
CA TYR A 268 10.64 -17.98 -20.55
C TYR A 268 11.23 -17.05 -19.47
N LEU A 269 11.10 -17.42 -18.19
CA LEU A 269 11.49 -16.60 -17.04
C LEU A 269 12.88 -16.94 -16.48
N LYS A 270 13.69 -17.72 -17.19
CA LYS A 270 15.02 -18.20 -16.73
C LYS A 270 15.98 -17.10 -16.25
N ASN A 271 15.85 -15.86 -16.74
CA ASN A 271 16.71 -14.74 -16.36
C ASN A 271 16.22 -13.98 -15.10
N SER A 272 15.09 -14.38 -14.51
CA SER A 272 14.52 -13.71 -13.35
C SER A 272 15.34 -13.98 -12.08
N GLU A 273 15.60 -12.94 -11.28
CA GLU A 273 16.16 -13.09 -9.93
C GLU A 273 15.14 -13.72 -8.98
N LYS A 274 13.86 -13.36 -9.10
CA LYS A 274 12.81 -13.86 -8.22
C LYS A 274 11.51 -14.18 -8.97
N LEU A 275 10.99 -15.37 -8.76
CA LEU A 275 9.68 -15.82 -9.22
C LEU A 275 8.73 -15.98 -8.03
N THR A 276 7.50 -15.48 -8.15
CA THR A 276 6.42 -15.76 -7.18
C THR A 276 5.20 -16.28 -7.92
N LEU A 277 4.82 -17.52 -7.64
CA LEU A 277 3.62 -18.15 -8.18
C LEU A 277 2.54 -18.15 -7.11
N VAL A 278 1.37 -17.60 -7.43
CA VAL A 278 0.22 -17.56 -6.53
C VAL A 278 -0.90 -18.37 -7.15
N PHE A 279 -1.26 -19.47 -6.48
CA PHE A 279 -2.31 -20.39 -6.91
C PHE A 279 -3.54 -20.21 -6.03
N ARG A 280 -4.73 -20.21 -6.64
CA ARG A 280 -5.97 -20.30 -5.87
C ARG A 280 -6.07 -21.66 -5.19
N GLU A 281 -5.68 -22.72 -5.89
CA GLU A 281 -5.72 -24.12 -5.43
C GLU A 281 -4.55 -24.87 -6.09
N ILE A 282 -3.84 -25.68 -5.32
CA ILE A 282 -2.69 -26.48 -5.76
C ILE A 282 -2.50 -27.68 -4.83
N GLU A 283 -2.20 -28.85 -5.39
CA GLU A 283 -1.93 -30.09 -4.64
C GLU A 283 -0.44 -30.21 -4.25
N ILE A 284 -0.11 -31.04 -3.25
CA ILE A 284 1.29 -31.27 -2.86
C ILE A 284 2.10 -31.85 -4.03
N ASN A 285 1.53 -32.82 -4.75
CA ASN A 285 2.17 -33.44 -5.91
C ASN A 285 2.47 -32.42 -7.02
N GLU A 286 1.58 -31.46 -7.23
CA GLU A 286 1.79 -30.36 -8.17
C GLU A 286 2.95 -29.45 -7.71
N ILE A 287 3.10 -29.20 -6.40
CA ILE A 287 4.25 -28.45 -5.86
C ILE A 287 5.56 -29.24 -6.08
N ILE A 288 5.56 -30.55 -5.87
CA ILE A 288 6.71 -31.43 -6.13
C ILE A 288 7.06 -31.42 -7.63
N SER A 289 6.06 -31.50 -8.50
CA SER A 289 6.26 -31.43 -9.95
C SER A 289 6.93 -30.10 -10.36
N LEU A 290 6.51 -28.98 -9.77
CA LEU A 290 7.11 -27.66 -9.98
C LEU A 290 8.58 -27.64 -9.55
N GLU A 291 8.94 -28.24 -8.41
CA GLU A 291 10.34 -28.29 -7.97
C GLU A 291 11.23 -29.02 -8.99
N SER A 292 10.70 -30.06 -9.64
CA SER A 292 11.44 -30.85 -10.63
C SER A 292 11.71 -30.13 -11.95
N ILE A 293 11.08 -28.97 -12.20
CA ILE A 293 11.33 -28.16 -13.39
C ILE A 293 12.76 -27.61 -13.37
N THR A 294 13.55 -28.04 -14.37
CA THR A 294 14.95 -27.63 -14.56
C THR A 294 15.11 -26.13 -14.73
N ALA A 295 14.16 -25.47 -15.40
CA ALA A 295 14.20 -24.02 -15.63
C ALA A 295 14.21 -23.18 -14.32
N LEU A 296 13.71 -23.72 -13.20
CA LEU A 296 13.75 -23.03 -11.91
C LEU A 296 15.16 -22.95 -11.30
N GLU A 297 16.13 -23.77 -11.74
CA GLU A 297 17.51 -23.74 -11.24
C GLU A 297 18.21 -22.41 -11.53
N TYR A 298 17.86 -21.78 -12.65
CA TYR A 298 18.39 -20.50 -13.10
C TYR A 298 17.84 -19.31 -12.29
N ILE A 299 16.76 -19.51 -11.53
CA ILE A 299 16.09 -18.46 -10.76
C ILE A 299 16.63 -18.44 -9.32
N LYS A 300 17.06 -17.27 -8.83
CA LYS A 300 17.68 -17.15 -7.49
C LYS A 300 16.72 -17.39 -6.32
N ASN A 301 15.43 -17.09 -6.47
CA ASN A 301 14.42 -17.31 -5.43
C ASN A 301 13.06 -17.62 -6.06
N VAL A 302 12.47 -18.74 -5.68
CA VAL A 302 11.14 -19.17 -6.12
C VAL A 302 10.23 -19.22 -4.91
N LYS A 303 9.11 -18.50 -4.96
CA LYS A 303 8.10 -18.52 -3.90
C LYS A 303 6.76 -19.03 -4.45
N ILE A 304 6.19 -20.04 -3.81
CA ILE A 304 4.84 -20.53 -4.08
C ILE A 304 3.92 -20.06 -2.96
N ILE A 305 2.73 -19.58 -3.34
CA ILE A 305 1.68 -19.18 -2.41
C ILE A 305 0.42 -19.96 -2.78
N SER A 306 -0.06 -20.79 -1.85
CA SER A 306 -1.34 -21.50 -1.98
C SER A 306 -2.42 -20.78 -1.18
N LEU A 307 -3.58 -20.53 -1.79
CA LEU A 307 -4.68 -19.78 -1.16
C LEU A 307 -5.82 -20.65 -0.61
N LYS A 308 -6.02 -21.87 -1.11
CA LYS A 308 -7.07 -22.82 -0.68
C LYS A 308 -6.49 -24.20 -0.33
N TYR A 309 -7.36 -25.05 0.25
CA TYR A 309 -7.08 -26.37 0.81
C TYR A 309 -6.06 -27.17 -0.01
N ILE A 310 -5.14 -27.79 0.71
CA ILE A 310 -4.17 -28.73 0.17
C ILE A 310 -4.60 -30.08 0.72
N ASP A 311 -4.82 -31.05 -0.15
CA ASP A 311 -5.09 -32.41 0.30
C ASP A 311 -3.84 -33.02 0.95
N LEU A 312 -3.95 -33.34 2.24
CA LEU A 312 -2.86 -33.87 3.07
C LEU A 312 -2.87 -35.41 3.14
N HIS A 313 -3.94 -36.06 2.67
CA HIS A 313 -4.16 -37.51 2.86
C HIS A 313 -3.81 -38.36 1.62
N LEU A 314 -2.89 -37.88 0.78
CA LEU A 314 -2.50 -38.56 -0.46
C LEU A 314 -1.86 -39.93 -0.20
N LYS A 315 -2.47 -40.98 -0.78
CA LYS A 315 -2.05 -42.39 -0.63
C LYS A 315 -1.03 -42.89 -1.66
N HIS A 316 -0.55 -42.09 -2.62
CA HIS A 316 0.29 -42.63 -3.72
C HIS A 316 1.48 -41.76 -4.22
N HIS A 317 2.57 -42.52 -4.50
CA HIS A 317 3.78 -42.33 -5.33
C HIS A 317 4.98 -41.45 -4.90
N SER A 318 6.01 -42.15 -4.37
CA SER A 318 7.47 -42.17 -4.69
C SER A 318 8.27 -40.91 -5.09
N SER A 319 7.74 -39.69 -4.98
CA SER A 319 8.50 -38.46 -5.26
C SER A 319 8.67 -37.64 -3.98
N LEU A 320 9.91 -37.38 -3.60
CA LEU A 320 10.28 -36.61 -2.41
C LEU A 320 10.71 -35.21 -2.86
N PHE A 321 10.50 -34.18 -2.03
CA PHE A 321 11.18 -32.91 -2.27
C PHE A 321 12.68 -33.16 -2.23
N LEU A 322 13.34 -32.86 -3.34
CA LEU A 322 14.77 -33.00 -3.44
C LEU A 322 15.32 -31.66 -2.94
N LYS A 323 15.96 -31.65 -1.76
CA LYS A 323 16.61 -30.48 -1.11
C LYS A 323 17.66 -29.73 -1.96
N LYS A 324 17.67 -29.91 -3.28
CA LYS A 324 18.52 -29.32 -4.30
C LYS A 324 18.35 -27.80 -4.44
N LYS A 325 17.29 -27.18 -3.90
CA LYS A 325 16.99 -25.75 -4.11
C LYS A 325 16.66 -25.02 -2.80
N GLU A 326 17.67 -24.59 -2.03
CA GLU A 326 17.54 -23.64 -0.88
C GLU A 326 16.79 -22.33 -1.24
N LYS A 327 16.56 -22.12 -2.53
CA LYS A 327 15.91 -20.98 -3.16
C LYS A 327 14.38 -21.09 -3.19
N PHE A 328 13.82 -22.27 -2.92
CA PHE A 328 12.40 -22.56 -3.04
C PHE A 328 11.67 -22.36 -1.70
N ASN A 329 10.56 -21.62 -1.70
CA ASN A 329 9.82 -21.27 -0.49
C ASN A 329 8.32 -21.45 -0.71
N VAL A 330 7.63 -22.07 0.24
CA VAL A 330 6.19 -22.35 0.18
C VAL A 330 5.46 -21.58 1.28
N ASP A 331 4.41 -20.84 0.91
CA ASP A 331 3.58 -20.06 1.83
C ASP A 331 2.13 -20.56 1.75
N LEU A 332 1.71 -21.26 2.80
CA LEU A 332 0.42 -21.93 2.93
C LEU A 332 -0.59 -20.96 3.55
N CYS A 333 -1.39 -20.31 2.71
CA CYS A 333 -2.44 -19.39 3.17
C CYS A 333 -3.80 -20.09 3.34
N CYS A 334 -3.92 -21.37 2.99
CA CYS A 334 -5.08 -22.20 3.31
C CYS A 334 -5.20 -22.44 4.81
N LYS A 335 -6.43 -22.56 5.33
CA LYS A 335 -6.65 -22.95 6.73
C LYS A 335 -6.42 -24.45 6.86
N ILE A 336 -5.51 -24.85 7.74
CA ILE A 336 -5.20 -26.26 8.01
C ILE A 336 -5.48 -26.52 9.49
N GLU A 337 -6.19 -27.58 9.84
CA GLU A 337 -6.42 -27.95 11.23
C GLU A 337 -5.14 -28.54 11.83
N LEU A 338 -4.81 -28.14 13.06
CA LEU A 338 -3.58 -28.57 13.72
C LEU A 338 -3.59 -30.08 13.98
N SER A 339 -4.75 -30.65 14.31
CA SER A 339 -4.97 -32.10 14.43
C SER A 339 -4.69 -32.85 13.12
N ASP A 340 -5.22 -32.36 12.00
CA ASP A 340 -4.99 -32.96 10.67
C ASP A 340 -3.50 -32.87 10.30
N PHE A 341 -2.87 -31.77 10.66
CA PHE A 341 -1.43 -31.59 10.43
C PHE A 341 -0.60 -32.56 11.25
N LEU A 342 -0.91 -32.72 12.54
CA LEU A 342 -0.23 -33.69 13.42
C LEU A 342 -0.46 -35.13 12.96
N ALA A 343 -1.68 -35.47 12.53
CA ALA A 343 -1.99 -36.78 11.95
C ALA A 343 -1.27 -37.02 10.62
N ALA A 344 -0.95 -35.97 9.88
CA ALA A 344 -0.18 -36.01 8.63
C ALA A 344 1.30 -35.64 8.82
N SER A 345 1.81 -35.53 10.04
CA SER A 345 3.19 -35.06 10.31
C SER A 345 4.21 -35.97 9.64
N ASP A 346 3.99 -37.28 9.70
CA ASP A 346 4.76 -38.30 8.99
C ASP A 346 4.78 -38.04 7.48
N THR A 347 3.67 -37.60 6.89
CA THR A 347 3.59 -37.24 5.47
C THR A 347 4.43 -36.00 5.18
N PHE A 348 4.36 -34.94 6.01
CA PHE A 348 5.17 -33.74 5.84
C PHE A 348 6.68 -34.00 6.01
N ILE A 349 7.04 -34.82 6.99
CA ILE A 349 8.41 -35.25 7.26
C ILE A 349 8.90 -36.13 6.10
N LYS A 350 8.09 -37.10 5.68
CA LYS A 350 8.37 -37.96 4.53
C LYS A 350 8.63 -37.12 3.29
N TYR A 351 7.78 -36.15 2.96
CA TYR A 351 8.01 -35.26 1.82
C TYR A 351 9.08 -34.17 2.08
N ASN A 352 9.68 -34.04 3.27
CA ASN A 352 10.61 -32.93 3.63
C ASN A 352 10.01 -31.51 3.46
N LEU A 353 8.69 -31.37 3.43
CA LEU A 353 8.02 -30.10 3.13
C LEU A 353 8.26 -29.05 4.23
N ASN A 354 8.44 -29.47 5.49
CA ASN A 354 8.73 -28.61 6.65
C ASN A 354 9.91 -27.65 6.43
N LYS A 355 10.93 -28.06 5.66
CA LYS A 355 12.12 -27.24 5.34
C LYS A 355 11.87 -26.11 4.34
N TYR A 356 10.74 -26.15 3.62
CA TYR A 356 10.40 -25.17 2.58
C TYR A 356 9.30 -24.20 3.03
N ILE A 357 8.57 -24.52 4.09
CA ILE A 357 7.45 -23.70 4.57
C ILE A 357 8.00 -22.42 5.20
N VAL A 358 7.65 -21.27 4.63
CA VAL A 358 7.96 -19.94 5.19
C VAL A 358 6.75 -19.25 5.81
N GLY A 359 5.56 -19.82 5.64
CA GLY A 359 4.38 -19.35 6.34
C GLY A 359 3.17 -20.27 6.26
N ILE A 360 2.33 -20.24 7.29
CA ILE A 360 1.20 -21.15 7.45
C ILE A 360 -0.01 -20.48 8.12
N ASN A 361 -1.21 -21.01 7.89
CA ASN A 361 -2.40 -20.71 8.69
C ASN A 361 -2.92 -21.98 9.37
N LEU A 362 -2.88 -22.00 10.69
CA LEU A 362 -3.37 -23.11 11.51
C LEU A 362 -4.73 -22.79 12.13
N VAL A 363 -5.57 -23.82 12.22
CA VAL A 363 -6.79 -23.84 13.02
C VAL A 363 -6.51 -24.67 14.27
N VAL A 364 -6.68 -24.05 15.43
CA VAL A 364 -6.40 -24.66 16.75
C VAL A 364 -7.74 -25.12 17.34
N LEU A 365 -7.82 -26.39 17.75
CA LEU A 365 -9.04 -27.02 18.29
C LEU A 365 -8.93 -27.38 19.80
N GLU A 366 -7.73 -27.55 20.31
CA GLU A 366 -7.45 -27.91 21.71
C GLU A 366 -6.55 -26.87 22.41
N ARG A 367 -6.61 -26.83 23.75
CA ARG A 367 -5.78 -25.91 24.56
C ARG A 367 -4.41 -26.48 24.91
N THR A 368 -4.32 -27.80 24.94
CA THR A 368 -3.24 -28.61 25.50
C THR A 368 -2.08 -28.83 24.54
N TYR A 369 -2.10 -28.19 23.37
CA TYR A 369 -0.96 -28.25 22.45
C TYR A 369 0.29 -27.71 23.12
N ILE A 370 1.34 -28.53 23.15
CA ILE A 370 2.61 -28.24 23.80
C ILE A 370 3.64 -27.75 22.78
N PRO A 371 4.70 -27.05 23.22
CA PRO A 371 5.73 -26.56 22.31
C PRO A 371 6.36 -27.64 21.39
N SER A 372 6.43 -28.91 21.83
CA SER A 372 6.92 -30.02 21.00
C SER A 372 6.05 -30.30 19.78
N ASP A 373 4.73 -30.16 19.88
CA ASP A 373 3.80 -30.37 18.76
C ASP A 373 4.13 -29.40 17.62
N PHE A 374 4.53 -28.17 17.96
CA PHE A 374 4.97 -27.18 16.99
C PHE A 374 6.37 -27.45 16.45
N LYS A 375 7.26 -28.14 17.21
CA LYS A 375 8.60 -28.51 16.73
C LYS A 375 8.57 -29.61 15.67
N GLU A 376 7.60 -30.52 15.76
CA GLU A 376 7.40 -31.55 14.73
C GLU A 376 6.95 -30.95 13.40
N ILE A 377 6.26 -29.81 13.48
CA ILE A 377 5.64 -29.12 12.34
C ILE A 377 6.60 -28.12 11.69
N PHE A 378 7.38 -27.39 12.50
CA PHE A 378 8.12 -26.21 12.05
C PHE A 378 9.63 -26.35 12.14
N ASP A 379 10.27 -25.88 11.08
CA ASP A 379 11.58 -25.28 11.21
C ASP A 379 11.43 -23.83 11.69
N PHE A 380 11.70 -23.59 12.98
CA PHE A 380 11.59 -22.27 13.62
C PHE A 380 12.51 -21.21 12.99
N GLU A 381 13.53 -21.61 12.23
CA GLU A 381 14.44 -20.68 11.57
C GLU A 381 13.86 -20.13 10.26
N SER A 382 12.98 -20.87 9.58
CA SER A 382 12.48 -20.52 8.24
C SER A 382 11.13 -19.83 8.24
N ILE A 383 10.27 -20.07 9.25
CA ILE A 383 8.93 -19.49 9.33
C ILE A 383 8.99 -17.97 9.54
N LYS A 384 8.45 -17.24 8.56
CA LYS A 384 8.36 -15.77 8.56
C LYS A 384 6.95 -15.26 8.87
N ARG A 385 5.94 -16.12 8.71
CA ARG A 385 4.53 -15.77 8.83
C ARG A 385 3.73 -16.88 9.49
N LEU A 386 3.10 -16.60 10.62
CA LEU A 386 2.23 -17.56 11.31
C LEU A 386 0.83 -16.95 11.51
N LYS A 387 -0.21 -17.73 11.24
CA LYS A 387 -1.58 -17.41 11.65
C LYS A 387 -2.15 -18.53 12.50
N LEU A 388 -2.76 -18.18 13.63
CA LEU A 388 -3.50 -19.09 14.48
C LEU A 388 -4.98 -18.66 14.53
N ASP A 389 -5.89 -19.60 14.27
CA ASP A 389 -7.34 -19.41 14.26
C ASP A 389 -7.97 -20.40 15.23
N PHE A 390 -8.43 -19.92 16.38
CA PHE A 390 -8.95 -20.80 17.45
C PHE A 390 -10.41 -21.11 17.16
N LYS A 391 -10.80 -22.39 17.11
CA LYS A 391 -12.20 -22.78 16.91
C LYS A 391 -12.61 -23.79 17.97
N ASN A 392 -13.71 -23.50 18.67
CA ASN A 392 -14.25 -24.36 19.73
C ASN A 392 -13.26 -24.68 20.87
N VAL A 393 -12.17 -23.90 20.97
CA VAL A 393 -11.19 -24.00 22.05
C VAL A 393 -11.79 -23.37 23.30
N LYS A 394 -11.81 -24.09 24.42
CA LYS A 394 -12.30 -23.55 25.69
C LYS A 394 -11.56 -22.24 26.02
N SER A 395 -12.31 -21.18 26.30
CA SER A 395 -11.78 -19.83 26.57
C SER A 395 -10.89 -19.22 25.48
N ASN A 396 -10.87 -19.77 24.26
CA ASN A 396 -10.18 -19.19 23.11
C ASN A 396 -8.67 -18.92 23.33
N CYS A 397 -7.97 -19.75 24.12
CA CYS A 397 -6.54 -19.58 24.41
C CYS A 397 -5.82 -20.93 24.61
N LEU A 398 -4.52 -20.95 24.33
CA LEU A 398 -3.61 -22.06 24.67
C LEU A 398 -3.22 -22.00 26.15
N GLU A 399 -2.78 -23.14 26.67
CA GLU A 399 -2.15 -23.22 28.00
C GLU A 399 -0.70 -22.72 27.99
N ASN A 400 -0.04 -22.71 26.83
CA ASN A 400 1.34 -22.28 26.72
C ASN A 400 1.63 -21.61 25.35
N TYR A 401 2.25 -20.44 25.37
CA TYR A 401 2.64 -19.67 24.17
C TYR A 401 4.16 -19.59 23.94
N ILE A 402 4.99 -20.19 24.79
CA ILE A 402 6.47 -20.08 24.77
C ILE A 402 7.08 -20.49 23.43
N PHE A 403 6.43 -21.40 22.68
CA PHE A 403 6.91 -21.80 21.35
C PHE A 403 7.04 -20.59 20.39
N LEU A 404 6.28 -19.52 20.59
CA LEU A 404 6.41 -18.28 19.79
C LEU A 404 7.77 -17.62 19.97
N GLU A 405 8.41 -17.76 21.14
CA GLU A 405 9.77 -17.27 21.41
C GLU A 405 10.83 -18.05 20.63
N SER A 406 10.51 -19.28 20.18
CA SER A 406 11.46 -20.13 19.45
C SER A 406 11.68 -19.69 18.01
N PHE A 407 10.77 -18.89 17.43
CA PHE A 407 10.90 -18.45 16.04
C PHE A 407 11.92 -17.31 15.87
N LYS A 408 13.01 -17.58 15.15
CA LYS A 408 14.06 -16.58 14.88
C LYS A 408 13.67 -15.61 13.75
N SER A 409 12.92 -16.08 12.75
CA SER A 409 12.59 -15.31 11.53
C SER A 409 11.16 -14.80 11.46
N LEU A 410 10.34 -15.02 12.51
CA LEU A 410 8.92 -14.68 12.49
C LEU A 410 8.72 -13.16 12.52
N THR A 411 8.32 -12.61 11.38
CA THR A 411 8.09 -11.16 11.23
C THR A 411 6.61 -10.78 11.28
N LYS A 412 5.71 -11.75 11.07
CA LYS A 412 4.27 -11.51 10.94
C LYS A 412 3.46 -12.55 11.68
N LEU A 413 2.64 -12.10 12.61
CA LEU A 413 1.78 -12.94 13.42
C LEU A 413 0.32 -12.49 13.31
N TYR A 414 -0.56 -13.45 13.09
CA TYR A 414 -2.00 -13.22 12.94
C TYR A 414 -2.76 -14.12 13.90
N PHE A 415 -3.68 -13.54 14.65
CA PHE A 415 -4.59 -14.28 15.52
C PHE A 415 -6.03 -14.12 15.09
N SER A 416 -6.83 -15.16 15.25
CA SER A 416 -8.27 -15.14 15.03
C SER A 416 -8.99 -15.88 16.15
N ASN A 417 -10.09 -15.31 16.66
CA ASN A 417 -10.90 -15.85 17.75
C ASN A 417 -10.10 -16.14 19.04
N ILE A 418 -9.27 -15.19 19.50
CA ILE A 418 -8.32 -15.40 20.62
C ILE A 418 -8.68 -14.59 21.87
N LYS A 419 -8.43 -15.14 23.07
CA LYS A 419 -8.34 -14.36 24.32
C LYS A 419 -6.89 -13.95 24.55
N LEU A 420 -6.61 -12.65 24.62
CA LEU A 420 -5.31 -12.16 25.04
C LEU A 420 -5.14 -12.40 26.55
N THR A 421 -4.19 -13.26 26.92
CA THR A 421 -3.81 -13.57 28.30
C THR A 421 -2.51 -12.86 28.69
N SER A 422 -2.22 -12.79 29.99
CA SER A 422 -0.95 -12.24 30.50
C SER A 422 0.27 -12.97 29.93
N GLU A 423 0.16 -14.29 29.75
CA GLU A 423 1.22 -15.11 29.15
C GLU A 423 1.47 -14.73 27.68
N LEU A 424 0.42 -14.72 26.86
CA LEU A 424 0.53 -14.33 25.46
C LEU A 424 1.10 -12.90 25.33
N PHE A 425 0.65 -11.98 26.19
CA PHE A 425 1.19 -10.63 26.20
C PHE A 425 2.70 -10.60 26.49
N GLY A 426 3.15 -11.30 27.53
CA GLY A 426 4.57 -11.39 27.88
C GLY A 426 5.42 -11.94 26.73
N THR A 427 4.93 -12.98 26.06
CA THR A 427 5.59 -13.59 24.90
C THR A 427 5.69 -12.64 23.71
N LEU A 428 4.64 -11.87 23.42
CA LEU A 428 4.68 -10.87 22.33
C LEU A 428 5.66 -9.74 22.61
N LEU A 429 5.77 -9.27 23.87
CA LEU A 429 6.70 -8.21 24.24
C LEU A 429 8.16 -8.62 24.05
N LYS A 430 8.50 -9.86 24.40
CA LYS A 430 9.87 -10.41 24.28
C LYS A 430 10.31 -10.71 22.85
N SER A 431 9.39 -10.67 21.88
CA SER A 431 9.74 -11.02 20.50
C SER A 431 10.51 -9.91 19.80
N ASN A 432 11.76 -10.19 19.44
CA ASN A 432 12.65 -9.22 18.79
C ASN A 432 12.55 -9.19 17.25
N SER A 433 11.92 -10.21 16.65
CA SER A 433 11.81 -10.37 15.19
C SER A 433 10.46 -9.91 14.61
N LEU A 434 9.42 -9.82 15.44
CA LEU A 434 8.07 -9.44 15.02
C LEU A 434 8.00 -7.99 14.55
N VAL A 435 7.45 -7.77 13.36
CA VAL A 435 7.24 -6.44 12.77
C VAL A 435 5.74 -6.09 12.71
N LEU A 436 4.89 -7.10 12.53
CA LEU A 436 3.44 -6.95 12.40
C LEU A 436 2.70 -7.95 13.27
N ILE A 437 1.72 -7.45 14.01
CA ILE A 437 0.76 -8.25 14.78
C ILE A 437 -0.66 -7.88 14.34
N TRP A 438 -1.50 -8.88 14.13
CA TRP A 438 -2.86 -8.71 13.67
C TRP A 438 -3.82 -9.58 14.47
N PHE A 439 -4.92 -9.00 14.95
CA PHE A 439 -5.96 -9.69 15.71
C PHE A 439 -7.31 -9.54 15.02
N LYS A 440 -8.09 -10.62 15.00
CA LYS A 440 -9.50 -10.61 14.58
C LYS A 440 -10.36 -11.42 15.53
N MET A 441 -11.51 -10.90 15.95
CA MET A 441 -12.39 -11.58 16.92
C MET A 441 -11.58 -11.92 18.17
N PHE A 442 -11.42 -10.97 19.07
CA PHE A 442 -10.57 -11.18 20.22
C PHE A 442 -11.15 -10.54 21.47
N SER A 443 -10.79 -11.11 22.61
CA SER A 443 -11.19 -10.66 23.93
C SER A 443 -9.98 -10.42 24.82
N PHE A 444 -10.12 -9.53 25.80
CA PHE A 444 -9.08 -9.26 26.79
C PHE A 444 -9.36 -9.99 28.10
N ASP A 445 -8.31 -10.56 28.69
CA ASP A 445 -8.38 -10.95 30.08
C ASP A 445 -8.36 -9.71 30.98
N LYS A 446 -9.38 -9.57 31.83
CA LYS A 446 -9.52 -8.41 32.74
C LYS A 446 -8.43 -8.38 33.81
N GLU A 447 -7.80 -9.52 34.07
CA GLU A 447 -6.73 -9.67 35.06
C GLU A 447 -5.35 -9.24 34.53
N ILE A 448 -5.22 -8.85 33.25
CA ILE A 448 -3.94 -8.39 32.71
C ILE A 448 -3.54 -7.07 33.37
N ASN A 449 -2.54 -7.12 34.25
CA ASN A 449 -1.92 -5.91 34.79
C ASN A 449 -0.77 -5.41 33.90
N ALA A 450 -1.12 -4.89 32.71
CA ALA A 450 -0.12 -4.40 31.75
C ALA A 450 0.74 -3.24 32.28
N GLU A 451 0.23 -2.47 33.25
CA GLU A 451 0.94 -1.35 33.87
C GLU A 451 2.19 -1.83 34.62
N SER A 452 2.08 -2.97 35.32
CA SER A 452 3.14 -3.58 36.14
C SER A 452 4.31 -4.22 35.37
N LEU A 453 4.18 -4.42 34.04
CA LEU A 453 5.23 -5.06 33.25
C LEU A 453 6.28 -4.05 32.78
N ASN A 454 7.53 -4.23 33.22
CA ASN A 454 8.66 -3.37 32.87
C ASN A 454 9.31 -3.68 31.50
N ILE A 455 8.69 -4.55 30.70
CA ILE A 455 9.22 -4.94 29.38
C ILE A 455 8.58 -4.07 28.31
N LEU A 456 9.40 -3.53 27.41
CA LEU A 456 8.97 -2.77 26.23
C LEU A 456 9.42 -3.49 24.97
N ASN A 457 8.59 -3.44 23.94
CA ASN A 457 8.92 -3.99 22.63
C ASN A 457 9.38 -2.88 21.67
N GLN A 458 10.46 -3.14 20.93
CA GLN A 458 11.04 -2.20 19.97
C GLN A 458 11.01 -2.70 18.52
N SER A 459 10.47 -3.88 18.26
CA SER A 459 10.48 -4.53 16.94
C SER A 459 9.20 -4.28 16.16
N VAL A 460 8.04 -4.26 16.84
CA VAL A 460 6.73 -4.16 16.19
C VAL A 460 6.47 -2.73 15.72
N ILE A 461 6.20 -2.61 14.42
CA ILE A 461 5.95 -1.31 13.76
C ILE A 461 4.45 -1.14 13.44
N CYS A 462 3.72 -2.26 13.30
CA CYS A 462 2.33 -2.26 12.84
C CYS A 462 1.45 -3.18 13.69
N MET A 463 0.30 -2.66 14.12
CA MET A 463 -0.75 -3.44 14.76
C MET A 463 -2.11 -3.18 14.15
N GLU A 464 -2.89 -4.25 13.99
CA GLU A 464 -4.26 -4.13 13.53
C GLU A 464 -5.21 -5.03 14.33
N PHE A 465 -6.36 -4.47 14.71
CA PHE A 465 -7.39 -5.12 15.50
C PHE A 465 -8.73 -5.03 14.77
N TYR A 466 -9.39 -6.18 14.60
CA TYR A 466 -10.68 -6.30 13.92
C TYR A 466 -11.66 -7.07 14.79
N ASP A 467 -12.93 -6.71 14.70
CA ASP A 467 -14.04 -7.40 15.36
C ASP A 467 -13.76 -7.57 16.86
N LEU A 468 -13.51 -6.47 17.56
CA LEU A 468 -13.30 -6.48 19.01
C LEU A 468 -14.63 -6.76 19.72
N ASP A 469 -14.68 -7.79 20.55
CA ASP A 469 -15.80 -8.03 21.45
C ASP A 469 -15.67 -7.08 22.67
N ASP A 470 -16.58 -6.12 22.80
CA ASP A 470 -16.96 -5.35 24.00
C ASP A 470 -15.88 -4.66 24.89
N PHE A 471 -14.59 -4.57 24.53
CA PHE A 471 -13.57 -4.11 25.49
C PHE A 471 -12.46 -3.21 24.93
N LEU A 472 -12.74 -1.91 24.70
CA LEU A 472 -11.70 -0.87 24.72
C LEU A 472 -11.56 -0.34 26.16
N ASN A 473 -10.81 -1.04 27.00
CA ASN A 473 -10.57 -0.66 28.40
C ASN A 473 -9.13 -0.14 28.62
N VAL A 474 -8.83 0.38 29.81
CA VAL A 474 -7.50 0.93 30.15
C VAL A 474 -6.38 -0.10 29.93
N HIS A 475 -6.62 -1.38 30.24
CA HIS A 475 -5.65 -2.46 30.05
C HIS A 475 -5.27 -2.67 28.58
N PHE A 476 -6.25 -2.53 27.65
CA PHE A 476 -5.98 -2.56 26.22
C PHE A 476 -5.03 -1.44 25.79
N PHE A 477 -5.28 -0.21 26.25
CA PHE A 477 -4.44 0.93 25.92
C PHE A 477 -3.02 0.79 26.47
N TYR A 478 -2.88 0.31 27.71
CA TYR A 478 -1.56 -0.01 28.25
C TYR A 478 -0.86 -1.10 27.45
N PHE A 479 -1.57 -2.16 27.05
CA PHE A 479 -1.01 -3.23 26.21
C PHE A 479 -0.39 -2.65 24.92
N ILE A 480 -1.14 -1.86 24.15
CA ILE A 480 -0.64 -1.32 22.88
C ILE A 480 0.46 -0.27 23.08
N SER A 481 0.45 0.48 24.18
CA SER A 481 1.45 1.52 24.48
C SER A 481 2.85 0.97 24.76
N LYS A 482 2.98 -0.32 25.15
CA LYS A 482 4.28 -0.96 25.43
C LYS A 482 5.12 -1.26 24.17
N PHE A 483 4.58 -1.00 22.98
CA PHE A 483 5.26 -1.20 21.70
C PHE A 483 5.82 0.14 21.17
N MET A 484 7.05 0.47 21.58
CA MET A 484 7.65 1.79 21.38
C MET A 484 7.93 2.15 19.92
N SER A 485 8.14 1.15 19.06
CA SER A 485 8.37 1.34 17.63
C SER A 485 7.09 1.39 16.80
N LEU A 486 5.92 1.33 17.44
CA LEU A 486 4.62 1.31 16.76
C LEU A 486 4.40 2.63 16.01
N LYS A 487 4.23 2.53 14.69
CA LYS A 487 3.95 3.68 13.80
C LYS A 487 2.58 3.60 13.13
N TYR A 488 2.04 2.39 13.01
CA TYR A 488 0.78 2.12 12.31
C TYR A 488 -0.17 1.36 13.23
N LEU A 489 -1.29 1.97 13.55
CA LEU A 489 -2.33 1.37 14.38
C LEU A 489 -3.69 1.43 13.67
N SER A 490 -4.35 0.29 13.57
CA SER A 490 -5.71 0.19 13.01
C SER A 490 -6.62 -0.56 13.97
N ILE A 491 -7.74 0.04 14.32
CA ILE A 491 -8.78 -0.55 15.17
C ILE A 491 -10.08 -0.47 14.38
N THR A 492 -10.75 -1.61 14.25
CA THR A 492 -12.05 -1.71 13.57
C THR A 492 -13.01 -2.49 14.45
N LEU A 493 -13.99 -1.77 14.99
CA LEU A 493 -15.08 -2.29 15.80
C LEU A 493 -16.19 -2.70 14.82
N LEU A 494 -16.20 -3.98 14.46
CA LEU A 494 -17.20 -4.57 13.58
C LEU A 494 -17.86 -5.72 14.34
N PHE A 495 -19.17 -5.63 14.54
CA PHE A 495 -19.91 -6.74 15.14
C PHE A 495 -20.45 -7.65 14.04
N THR A 496 -19.96 -8.89 13.98
CA THR A 496 -20.63 -9.95 13.21
C THR A 496 -21.85 -10.44 13.99
N TYR A 497 -23.03 -9.84 13.76
CA TYR A 497 -24.28 -10.39 14.29
C TYR A 497 -24.78 -11.53 13.39
N ASN A 498 -25.08 -12.67 14.00
CA ASN A 498 -26.09 -13.60 13.51
C ASN A 498 -27.40 -12.83 13.32
N LEU A 499 -27.91 -12.79 12.08
CA LEU A 499 -29.09 -12.04 11.61
C LEU A 499 -30.43 -12.36 12.32
N ASN A 500 -30.46 -13.21 13.34
CA ASN A 500 -31.71 -13.76 13.90
C ASN A 500 -32.15 -13.19 15.26
N ARG A 501 -31.50 -12.15 15.82
CA ARG A 501 -32.00 -11.51 17.06
C ARG A 501 -32.17 -10.01 16.90
N LYS A 502 -33.43 -9.61 16.67
CA LYS A 502 -33.89 -8.23 16.77
C LYS A 502 -33.71 -7.75 18.22
N ASN A 503 -33.19 -6.53 18.40
CA ASN A 503 -33.13 -5.76 19.65
C ASN A 503 -31.99 -6.09 20.64
N TYR A 504 -30.74 -5.81 20.27
CA TYR A 504 -29.74 -5.38 21.25
C TYR A 504 -28.90 -4.24 20.66
N GLY A 505 -29.27 -3.01 20.99
CA GLY A 505 -28.32 -1.92 20.87
C GLY A 505 -27.18 -2.09 21.88
N PHE A 506 -26.01 -1.59 21.50
CA PHE A 506 -24.74 -1.76 22.20
C PHE A 506 -24.60 -0.76 23.35
N GLU A 507 -24.14 -1.18 24.52
CA GLU A 507 -23.61 -0.27 25.54
C GLU A 507 -22.10 -0.25 25.38
N GLU A 508 -21.55 0.85 24.86
CA GLU A 508 -20.10 1.06 24.89
C GLU A 508 -19.65 1.15 26.35
N LYS A 509 -18.89 0.15 26.84
CA LYS A 509 -18.17 0.24 28.12
C LYS A 509 -16.95 1.18 28.06
N ILE A 510 -16.83 1.97 26.99
CA ILE A 510 -16.03 3.20 27.03
C ILE A 510 -16.53 4.09 28.18
N ILE A 511 -17.83 4.06 28.48
CA ILE A 511 -18.47 4.81 29.59
C ILE A 511 -17.82 4.50 30.97
N ASP A 512 -17.20 3.33 31.15
CA ASP A 512 -16.53 2.95 32.41
C ASP A 512 -15.04 3.34 32.47
N LEU A 513 -14.46 3.92 31.40
CA LEU A 513 -13.11 4.46 31.43
C LEU A 513 -13.10 5.75 32.24
N ASN A 514 -12.68 5.67 33.49
CA ASN A 514 -12.49 6.86 34.31
C ASN A 514 -11.21 7.61 33.86
N ILE A 515 -11.36 8.51 32.88
CA ILE A 515 -10.24 9.28 32.28
C ILE A 515 -9.48 10.08 33.33
N SER A 516 -10.13 10.57 34.39
CA SER A 516 -9.43 11.34 35.43
C SER A 516 -8.36 10.55 36.19
N HIS A 517 -8.35 9.22 36.07
CA HIS A 517 -7.33 8.36 36.67
C HIS A 517 -6.29 7.83 35.67
N ILE A 518 -6.40 8.16 34.37
CA ILE A 518 -5.42 7.75 33.37
C ILE A 518 -4.18 8.65 33.49
N LYS A 519 -3.06 8.08 33.92
CA LYS A 519 -1.77 8.77 33.91
C LYS A 519 -1.16 8.70 32.51
N LYS A 520 -0.76 9.86 31.98
CA LYS A 520 -0.02 9.93 30.71
C LYS A 520 1.30 9.14 30.84
N CYS A 521 1.58 8.25 29.91
CA CYS A 521 2.84 7.49 29.91
C CYS A 521 4.03 8.45 29.69
N SER A 522 5.14 8.24 30.40
CA SER A 522 6.35 9.08 30.29
C SER A 522 7.03 8.97 28.92
N HIS A 523 6.89 7.80 28.28
CA HIS A 523 7.37 7.55 26.92
C HIS A 523 6.21 7.05 26.07
N LEU A 524 5.89 7.80 25.01
CA LEU A 524 4.77 7.52 24.12
C LEU A 524 5.30 7.06 22.75
N PRO A 525 4.80 5.95 22.18
CA PRO A 525 5.07 5.62 20.79
C PRO A 525 4.50 6.71 19.87
N SER A 526 5.28 7.12 18.85
CA SER A 526 4.88 8.17 17.91
C SER A 526 4.23 7.57 16.67
N LEU A 527 2.93 7.84 16.47
CA LEU A 527 2.14 7.27 15.39
C LEU A 527 2.28 8.11 14.11
N CYS A 528 2.54 7.44 12.98
CA CYS A 528 2.50 8.06 11.66
C CYS A 528 1.14 7.87 10.97
N SER A 529 0.41 6.81 11.30
CA SER A 529 -0.91 6.53 10.76
C SER A 529 -1.81 5.88 11.80
N PHE A 530 -3.01 6.43 11.95
CA PHE A 530 -4.01 5.93 12.88
C PHE A 530 -5.35 5.73 12.16
N LYS A 531 -5.96 4.55 12.37
CA LYS A 531 -7.30 4.23 11.91
C LYS A 531 -8.15 3.76 13.09
N TYR A 532 -9.30 4.41 13.28
CA TYR A 532 -10.38 3.99 14.15
C TYR A 532 -11.67 3.92 13.32
N ASP A 533 -12.29 2.74 13.27
CA ASP A 533 -13.47 2.45 12.44
C ASP A 533 -14.56 1.84 13.33
N ASN A 534 -15.55 2.65 13.75
CA ASN A 534 -16.67 2.24 14.59
C ASN A 534 -17.98 2.32 13.81
N ARG A 535 -18.48 1.19 13.32
CA ARG A 535 -19.73 1.13 12.52
C ARG A 535 -20.97 0.77 13.33
N ILE A 536 -20.85 0.80 14.65
CA ILE A 536 -21.91 0.35 15.56
C ILE A 536 -22.68 1.58 16.05
N LYS A 537 -24.01 1.57 15.91
CA LYS A 537 -24.88 2.55 16.58
C LYS A 537 -24.97 2.20 18.06
N CYS A 538 -24.43 3.03 18.94
CA CYS A 538 -24.50 2.80 20.37
C CYS A 538 -25.89 3.20 20.91
N LYS A 539 -26.37 2.49 21.95
CA LYS A 539 -27.58 2.90 22.69
C LYS A 539 -27.34 4.19 23.47
N ARG A 540 -26.12 4.37 23.95
CA ARG A 540 -25.66 5.54 24.71
C ARG A 540 -24.38 6.05 24.04
N SER A 541 -24.36 7.34 23.72
CA SER A 541 -23.15 8.00 23.23
C SER A 541 -22.09 8.02 24.33
N PRO A 542 -20.81 7.76 24.03
CA PRO A 542 -19.75 7.95 25.01
C PRO A 542 -19.69 9.42 25.43
N ALA A 543 -19.24 9.70 26.65
CA ALA A 543 -19.20 11.06 27.18
C ALA A 543 -18.01 11.90 26.65
N PHE A 544 -17.08 11.27 25.92
CA PHE A 544 -15.81 11.86 25.54
C PHE A 544 -15.29 11.28 24.21
N SER A 545 -14.36 11.99 23.60
CA SER A 545 -13.66 11.55 22.39
C SER A 545 -12.73 10.35 22.65
N ILE A 546 -12.87 9.31 21.84
CA ILE A 546 -11.90 8.20 21.81
C ILE A 546 -10.55 8.66 21.26
N LEU A 547 -10.53 9.59 20.31
CA LEU A 547 -9.30 10.16 19.76
C LEU A 547 -8.51 10.89 20.85
N HIS A 548 -9.20 11.60 21.75
CA HIS A 548 -8.59 12.22 22.92
C HIS A 548 -7.97 11.17 23.87
N VAL A 549 -8.65 10.04 24.12
CA VAL A 549 -8.08 8.94 24.93
C VAL A 549 -6.75 8.43 24.34
N PHE A 550 -6.61 8.34 23.02
CA PHE A 550 -5.34 7.92 22.40
C PHE A 550 -4.18 8.88 22.70
N THR A 551 -4.43 10.17 22.93
CA THR A 551 -3.37 11.16 23.24
C THR A 551 -2.68 10.92 24.59
N PHE A 552 -3.29 10.14 25.49
CA PHE A 552 -2.66 9.74 26.76
C PHE A 552 -1.64 8.61 26.59
N PHE A 553 -1.76 7.82 25.53
CA PHE A 553 -0.97 6.60 25.30
C PHE A 553 -0.05 6.70 24.08
N PHE A 554 -0.26 7.67 23.20
CA PHE A 554 0.51 7.88 21.98
C PHE A 554 0.85 9.35 21.73
N ASP A 555 1.99 9.56 21.09
CA ASP A 555 2.34 10.84 20.50
C ASP A 555 1.77 10.90 19.06
N LEU A 556 0.97 11.94 18.80
CA LEU A 556 0.30 12.16 17.52
C LEU A 556 0.92 13.31 16.71
N ASP A 557 1.99 13.94 17.19
CA ASP A 557 2.62 15.10 16.51
C ASP A 557 3.13 14.75 15.11
N SER A 558 3.52 13.49 14.90
CA SER A 558 4.01 12.95 13.64
C SER A 558 2.93 12.31 12.75
N LEU A 559 1.64 12.49 13.07
CA LEU A 559 0.54 11.79 12.39
C LEU A 559 0.31 12.34 10.97
N GLU A 560 0.70 11.59 9.94
CA GLU A 560 0.47 11.95 8.53
C GLU A 560 -0.92 11.54 8.03
N LYS A 561 -1.53 10.50 8.62
CA LYS A 561 -2.80 9.92 8.16
C LYS A 561 -3.74 9.58 9.33
N LEU A 562 -4.96 10.10 9.26
CA LEU A 562 -6.03 9.82 10.21
C LEU A 562 -7.27 9.30 9.47
N VAL A 563 -7.77 8.15 9.90
CA VAL A 563 -9.10 7.65 9.56
C VAL A 563 -9.88 7.54 10.85
N TYR A 564 -10.94 8.33 10.98
CA TYR A 564 -11.73 8.43 12.18
C TYR A 564 -13.21 8.29 11.81
N ASP A 565 -13.77 7.14 12.16
CA ASP A 565 -15.17 6.80 12.02
C ASP A 565 -15.80 6.80 13.42
N SER A 566 -16.65 7.80 13.68
CA SER A 566 -17.29 7.99 14.98
C SER A 566 -18.79 8.25 14.83
N GLU A 567 -19.55 7.96 15.87
CA GLU A 567 -20.98 8.27 15.87
C GLU A 567 -21.23 9.79 15.90
N PHE A 568 -20.46 10.52 16.70
CA PHE A 568 -20.49 11.98 16.86
C PHE A 568 -19.06 12.54 17.00
N LEU A 569 -18.91 13.85 16.79
CA LEU A 569 -17.71 14.61 17.15
C LEU A 569 -17.86 15.25 18.53
N TYR A 570 -16.78 15.30 19.30
CA TYR A 570 -16.70 15.98 20.61
C TYR A 570 -15.81 17.22 20.54
N GLN A 571 -15.86 18.06 21.58
CA GLN A 571 -15.00 19.26 21.64
C GLN A 571 -13.51 18.88 21.66
N GLU A 572 -13.16 17.78 22.33
CA GLU A 572 -11.80 17.27 22.40
C GLU A 572 -11.30 16.76 21.04
N ASP A 573 -12.19 16.37 20.13
CA ASP A 573 -11.81 16.03 18.74
C ASP A 573 -11.29 17.27 18.00
N LEU A 574 -11.92 18.44 18.21
CA LEU A 574 -11.47 19.70 17.62
C LEU A 574 -10.07 20.06 18.08
N GLU A 575 -9.82 19.98 19.39
CA GLU A 575 -8.50 20.26 19.96
C GLU A 575 -7.45 19.28 19.45
N THR A 576 -7.78 17.99 19.45
CA THR A 576 -6.84 16.94 19.04
C THR A 576 -6.49 17.07 17.56
N VAL A 577 -7.49 17.22 16.68
CA VAL A 577 -7.27 17.35 15.22
C VAL A 577 -6.62 18.69 14.87
N GLY A 578 -7.02 19.77 15.53
CA GLY A 578 -6.46 21.11 15.30
C GLY A 578 -4.96 21.22 15.62
N ASN A 579 -4.45 20.37 16.52
CA ASN A 579 -3.04 20.31 16.89
C ASN A 579 -2.16 19.48 15.93
N LEU A 580 -2.74 18.74 14.97
CA LEU A 580 -1.99 17.88 14.05
C LEU A 580 -1.31 18.69 12.93
N LYS A 581 -0.03 19.05 13.13
CA LYS A 581 0.72 19.94 12.24
C LYS A 581 1.20 19.31 10.92
N VAL A 582 1.24 17.99 10.81
CA VAL A 582 1.79 17.29 9.63
C VAL A 582 0.76 16.43 8.89
N LEU A 583 -0.52 16.55 9.26
CA LEU A 583 -1.58 15.71 8.73
C LEU A 583 -1.79 15.97 7.23
N ARG A 584 -1.63 14.92 6.41
CA ARG A 584 -1.78 14.99 4.94
C ARG A 584 -3.05 14.33 4.43
N SER A 585 -3.54 13.31 5.13
CA SER A 585 -4.74 12.54 4.76
C SER A 585 -5.68 12.45 5.93
N LEU A 586 -6.90 12.94 5.76
CA LEU A 586 -7.96 12.90 6.76
C LEU A 586 -9.20 12.24 6.17
N LYS A 587 -9.68 11.18 6.82
CA LYS A 587 -10.97 10.56 6.50
C LYS A 587 -11.84 10.61 7.75
N LEU A 588 -12.90 11.40 7.69
CA LEU A 588 -13.90 11.54 8.74
C LEU A 588 -15.18 10.86 8.29
N TYR A 589 -15.72 9.99 9.14
CA TYR A 589 -17.04 9.39 8.96
C TYR A 589 -17.83 9.66 10.23
N ILE A 590 -18.96 10.36 10.12
CA ILE A 590 -19.75 10.87 11.24
C ILE A 590 -21.21 10.49 10.99
N TYR A 591 -21.75 9.57 11.79
CA TYR A 591 -23.08 9.01 11.53
C TYR A 591 -24.24 9.89 11.99
N ARG A 592 -24.01 10.74 13.00
CA ARG A 592 -25.05 11.60 13.55
C ARG A 592 -24.55 13.02 13.73
N LYS A 593 -25.43 13.96 13.40
CA LYS A 593 -25.17 15.38 13.64
C LYS A 593 -25.16 15.61 15.15
N ASN A 594 -24.12 16.27 15.65
CA ASN A 594 -24.11 16.67 17.04
C ASN A 594 -25.23 17.72 17.26
N MET A 595 -26.05 17.56 18.29
CA MET A 595 -27.13 18.52 18.57
C MET A 595 -26.60 19.88 19.03
N TYR A 596 -25.34 19.94 19.45
CA TYR A 596 -24.69 21.12 19.99
C TYR A 596 -23.32 21.33 19.31
N GLY A 597 -23.21 22.42 18.53
CA GLY A 597 -21.93 22.92 18.00
C GLY A 597 -21.64 22.58 16.53
N LYS A 598 -21.09 23.56 15.80
CA LYS A 598 -20.57 23.41 14.43
C LYS A 598 -19.16 22.83 14.44
N LEU A 599 -18.98 21.68 15.10
CA LEU A 599 -17.65 21.10 15.35
C LEU A 599 -16.92 20.71 14.08
N LEU A 600 -17.63 20.13 13.10
CA LEU A 600 -17.03 19.79 11.81
C LEU A 600 -16.55 21.04 11.08
N GLU A 601 -17.35 22.10 11.03
CA GLU A 601 -16.92 23.40 10.47
C GLU A 601 -15.66 23.92 11.16
N ALA A 602 -15.62 23.89 12.50
CA ALA A 602 -14.47 24.33 13.27
C ALA A 602 -13.21 23.49 12.96
N ILE A 603 -13.35 22.16 12.85
CA ILE A 603 -12.26 21.27 12.43
C ILE A 603 -11.77 21.64 11.03
N LEU A 604 -12.68 21.83 10.07
CA LEU A 604 -12.33 22.20 8.69
C LEU A 604 -11.65 23.56 8.58
N ARG A 605 -11.95 24.50 9.50
CA ARG A 605 -11.33 25.83 9.55
C ARG A 605 -10.00 25.88 10.32
N SER A 606 -9.68 24.83 11.07
CA SER A 606 -8.44 24.71 11.84
C SER A 606 -7.18 24.65 10.96
N ASN A 607 -6.02 24.53 11.59
CA ASN A 607 -4.70 24.54 10.92
C ASN A 607 -4.53 23.42 9.88
N ILE A 608 -5.34 22.35 9.93
CA ILE A 608 -5.26 21.23 8.98
C ILE A 608 -5.47 21.66 7.53
N LYS A 609 -6.16 22.78 7.26
CA LYS A 609 -6.42 23.28 5.89
C LYS A 609 -5.14 23.63 5.11
N GLU A 610 -4.05 23.90 5.82
CA GLU A 610 -2.75 24.25 5.24
C GLU A 610 -1.93 23.00 4.86
N THR A 611 -2.29 21.82 5.33
CA THR A 611 -1.48 20.59 5.22
C THR A 611 -2.19 19.46 4.47
N ILE A 612 -3.52 19.39 4.55
CA ILE A 612 -4.32 18.32 3.98
C ILE A 612 -4.23 18.29 2.45
N PHE A 613 -3.92 17.11 1.94
CA PHE A 613 -3.82 16.77 0.52
C PHE A 613 -4.96 15.84 0.08
N GLU A 614 -5.42 14.95 0.97
CA GLU A 614 -6.54 14.02 0.75
C GLU A 614 -7.57 14.19 1.88
N LEU A 615 -8.81 14.48 1.51
CA LEU A 615 -9.92 14.70 2.43
C LEU A 615 -11.11 13.81 2.04
N HIS A 616 -11.56 13.00 2.99
CA HIS A 616 -12.79 12.22 2.86
C HIS A 616 -13.71 12.61 4.01
N ILE A 617 -14.93 12.99 3.70
CA ILE A 617 -15.93 13.33 4.70
C ILE A 617 -17.20 12.58 4.35
N SER A 618 -17.68 11.77 5.29
CA SER A 618 -19.00 11.16 5.26
C SER A 618 -19.78 11.67 6.45
N VAL A 619 -20.91 12.32 6.22
CA VAL A 619 -21.79 12.86 7.27
C VAL A 619 -23.24 12.51 6.97
N HIS A 620 -24.11 12.67 7.95
CA HIS A 620 -25.54 12.54 7.70
C HIS A 620 -26.08 13.65 6.76
N GLU A 621 -25.66 14.89 7.01
CA GLU A 621 -26.07 16.07 6.25
C GLU A 621 -24.96 17.14 6.34
N PHE A 622 -24.62 17.78 5.22
CA PHE A 622 -23.73 18.94 5.20
C PHE A 622 -24.47 20.25 5.40
N THR A 623 -23.89 21.14 6.19
CA THR A 623 -24.23 22.57 6.21
C THR A 623 -23.48 23.33 5.13
N ASN A 624 -24.03 24.50 4.75
CA ASN A 624 -23.39 25.40 3.79
C ASN A 624 -21.99 25.83 4.24
N GLU A 625 -21.81 26.15 5.51
CA GLU A 625 -20.55 26.63 6.05
C GLU A 625 -19.47 25.54 6.08
N GLU A 626 -19.85 24.27 6.27
CA GLU A 626 -18.92 23.14 6.15
C GLU A 626 -18.41 22.98 4.72
N LEU A 627 -19.30 23.01 3.72
CA LEU A 627 -18.91 22.95 2.31
C LEU A 627 -18.04 24.14 1.89
N ILE A 628 -18.38 25.36 2.35
CA ILE A 628 -17.57 26.56 2.11
C ILE A 628 -16.19 26.43 2.76
N SER A 629 -16.09 25.83 3.95
CA SER A 629 -14.82 25.68 4.65
C SER A 629 -13.85 24.76 3.89
N ILE A 630 -14.35 23.79 3.13
CA ILE A 630 -13.51 22.93 2.26
C ILE A 630 -12.84 23.75 1.15
N LEU A 631 -13.46 24.81 0.65
CA LEU A 631 -12.87 25.68 -0.39
C LEU A 631 -11.58 26.37 0.07
N GLN A 632 -11.35 26.47 1.38
CA GLN A 632 -10.19 27.14 1.96
C GLN A 632 -8.91 26.28 1.97
N PHE A 633 -8.99 25.01 1.56
CA PHE A 633 -7.84 24.11 1.60
C PHE A 633 -6.89 24.37 0.43
N LYS A 634 -5.67 24.82 0.72
CA LYS A 634 -4.69 25.22 -0.31
C LYS A 634 -4.02 24.05 -1.02
N LYS A 635 -3.85 22.91 -0.33
CA LYS A 635 -3.10 21.74 -0.82
C LYS A 635 -3.98 20.58 -1.26
N LEU A 636 -5.30 20.71 -1.17
CA LEU A 636 -6.25 19.64 -1.45
C LEU A 636 -6.18 19.19 -2.91
N LYS A 637 -6.04 17.87 -3.13
CA LYS A 637 -6.05 17.23 -4.45
C LYS A 637 -7.05 16.09 -4.57
N PHE A 638 -7.44 15.49 -3.46
CA PHE A 638 -8.39 14.39 -3.42
C PHE A 638 -9.51 14.76 -2.47
N LEU A 639 -10.74 14.83 -2.98
CA LEU A 639 -11.90 15.19 -2.19
C LEU A 639 -13.01 14.17 -2.43
N PHE A 640 -13.44 13.53 -1.35
CA PHE A 640 -14.55 12.58 -1.38
C PHE A 640 -15.58 13.01 -0.35
N ILE A 641 -16.78 13.29 -0.82
CA ILE A 641 -17.89 13.79 -0.01
C ILE A 641 -19.03 12.78 -0.12
N TYR A 642 -19.49 12.29 1.03
CA TYR A 642 -20.60 11.36 1.14
C TYR A 642 -21.61 11.95 2.11
N THR A 643 -22.88 11.95 1.73
CA THR A 643 -23.96 12.38 2.62
C THR A 643 -25.21 11.55 2.39
N ASP A 644 -25.88 11.21 3.49
CA ASP A 644 -27.14 10.46 3.46
C ASP A 644 -28.30 11.36 2.99
N PHE A 645 -28.29 12.62 3.43
CA PHE A 645 -29.26 13.64 3.05
C PHE A 645 -28.54 14.85 2.45
N PHE A 646 -29.05 15.35 1.34
CA PHE A 646 -28.51 16.51 0.65
C PHE A 646 -29.61 17.46 0.21
N GLU A 647 -29.57 18.69 0.73
CA GLU A 647 -30.48 19.75 0.32
C GLU A 647 -30.06 20.36 -1.02
N GLU A 648 -31.00 20.57 -1.94
CA GLU A 648 -30.71 21.11 -3.28
C GLU A 648 -30.03 22.49 -3.25
N ARG A 649 -30.31 23.32 -2.23
CA ARG A 649 -29.66 24.63 -2.05
C ARG A 649 -28.14 24.53 -1.92
N ASN A 650 -27.63 23.35 -1.54
CA ASN A 650 -26.21 23.08 -1.37
C ASN A 650 -25.52 22.72 -2.70
N ASN A 651 -26.28 22.47 -3.79
CA ASN A 651 -25.74 22.12 -5.11
C ASN A 651 -24.72 23.15 -5.61
N LYS A 652 -25.00 24.45 -5.42
CA LYS A 652 -24.09 25.52 -5.85
C LYS A 652 -22.71 25.41 -5.21
N TYR A 653 -22.63 24.96 -3.95
CA TYR A 653 -21.34 24.79 -3.26
C TYR A 653 -20.62 23.52 -3.71
N VAL A 654 -21.34 22.45 -4.04
CA VAL A 654 -20.75 21.26 -4.65
C VAL A 654 -20.17 21.58 -6.04
N GLU A 655 -20.85 22.39 -6.84
CA GLU A 655 -20.31 22.88 -8.12
C GLU A 655 -19.06 23.73 -7.92
N LEU A 656 -19.02 24.61 -6.90
CA LEU A 656 -17.80 25.34 -6.55
C LEU A 656 -16.65 24.40 -6.14
N LEU A 657 -16.95 23.33 -5.41
CA LEU A 657 -15.96 22.29 -5.05
C LEU A 657 -15.46 21.52 -6.28
N ARG A 658 -16.32 21.25 -7.26
CA ARG A 658 -15.92 20.67 -8.57
C ARG A 658 -14.99 21.59 -9.34
N GLY A 659 -15.11 22.91 -9.16
CA GLY A 659 -14.23 23.93 -9.74
C GLY A 659 -12.83 23.99 -9.13
N LEU A 660 -12.57 23.32 -8.00
CA LEU A 660 -11.23 23.25 -7.41
C LEU A 660 -10.26 22.46 -8.30
N ASN A 661 -8.96 22.78 -8.20
CA ASN A 661 -7.89 22.09 -8.92
C ASN A 661 -7.56 20.71 -8.32
N LEU A 662 -8.55 19.81 -8.34
CA LEU A 662 -8.52 18.45 -7.81
C LEU A 662 -8.01 17.45 -8.86
N ILE A 663 -7.43 16.35 -8.39
CA ILE A 663 -7.12 15.15 -9.19
C ILE A 663 -8.35 14.25 -9.26
N GLU A 664 -9.03 14.07 -8.13
CA GLU A 664 -10.25 13.28 -8.05
C GLU A 664 -11.24 13.97 -7.11
N PHE A 665 -12.46 14.12 -7.61
CA PHE A 665 -13.63 14.49 -6.83
C PHE A 665 -14.68 13.41 -6.97
N LYS A 666 -15.18 12.89 -5.86
CA LYS A 666 -16.36 12.04 -5.84
C LYS A 666 -17.35 12.59 -4.82
N SER A 667 -18.57 12.78 -5.27
CA SER A 667 -19.71 13.15 -4.45
C SER A 667 -20.76 12.04 -4.52
N TYR A 668 -21.17 11.50 -3.38
CA TYR A 668 -22.39 10.71 -3.26
C TYR A 668 -23.36 11.51 -2.42
N LEU A 669 -24.43 11.97 -3.05
CA LEU A 669 -25.43 12.86 -2.45
C LEU A 669 -26.74 12.10 -2.41
N GLY A 670 -27.12 11.60 -1.23
CA GLY A 670 -28.44 11.04 -1.05
C GLY A 670 -29.49 12.13 -1.25
N ILE A 671 -30.37 11.94 -2.23
CA ILE A 671 -31.49 12.85 -2.48
C ILE A 671 -32.52 12.55 -1.40
N GLY A 672 -32.82 13.54 -0.56
CA GLY A 672 -33.95 13.44 0.37
C GLY A 672 -35.23 13.32 -0.43
N THR A 673 -35.79 12.11 -0.56
CA THR A 673 -37.16 11.94 -1.02
C THR A 673 -38.10 12.21 0.15
N ASP A 674 -38.11 13.46 0.62
CA ASP A 674 -39.22 13.95 1.43
C ASP A 674 -40.35 14.31 0.46
N ASN A 675 -41.13 13.29 0.06
CA ASN A 675 -42.53 13.38 -0.44
C ASN A 675 -42.94 12.09 -1.18
N ILE A 676 -43.17 11.00 -0.44
CA ILE A 676 -44.31 10.11 -0.72
C ILE A 676 -44.88 9.76 0.66
N GLN A 677 -46.01 10.40 0.99
CA GLN A 677 -46.79 10.15 2.21
C GLN A 677 -47.29 8.71 2.28
#